data_AF-A0A512J179-F1
#
_entry.id   AF-A0A512J179-F1
#
_cell.length_a   1.000
_cell.length_b   1.000
_cell.length_c   1.000
_cell.angle_alpha   90.00
_cell.angle_beta   90.00
_cell.angle_gamma   90.00
#
_symmetry.space_group_name_H-M   'P 1'
#
loop_
_entity.id
_entity.type
_entity.pdbx_description
1 polymer ?
#
loop_
_entity_poly.entity_id
_entity_poly.type
_entity_poly.pdbx_seq_one_letter_code
_entity_poly.pdbx_strand_id
1 'polypeptide(L)'
;MQICKRELMPASPEPSVPSARSRRAPFVPGVRGDMEAAVASPEAFAKVAPSVPRPVAYLLDRRLCAIPRLGARDVALWEWVVSYAIAQHPDGLPERIHEPAIPVRPALVAMSGRTRLVQPRELADSLVRLLGGERQELSIDGAFRASLPEWITPLLRRDLYGYLDLAALARFSTKGAPLLYRHLVGRLAADRVRYLPDAPSHVVTVPVAELGEILGMPAPHRMGPLRIRYLQPALDDIADHVTAFTVEAEEAKDERGRNLAVAFSVRLRPPEMRTSAARLLPAEDLSFLQAHPDAPAFQLRASTLVKLGSALPSRRVTQPKAGSRRRPVAALGSEMHAWRRIWLAALDEALTGSALTPGHETSPYRGQRLLEAITRDGADQAFWAFVMAEVESPDLQARLDTGAGIEPIRILAAAERARILRFRNARADRRRALRHARAEGTLPPSTPKSKMTDLQPMTAPVPVAPPVASAPEPAVPETDAALVALLSTEEARAEAKKLWWYWQPASEFPRLHAAATAKLLLDEDLDGQFPIFARADEAMGGEYRANLAKLVSTFDLPRQLHEDRVATRVPDFIDADLAETLVTFLGRTLTVPVQNGVTADPKSTLLRDRAFVRERVVKARAEWQERAARRGDAYVRGKPRTFEQVQREIYGGAPLFVATVKDRDGFNRAAPPPPAPPPQPEAKPPAKAE
;
A
#
# COMPACT_ATOMS: atom_id res chain seq x y z
N MET A 1 58.27 31.34 22.20
CA MET A 1 57.48 32.07 21.18
C MET A 1 57.33 31.14 19.98
N GLN A 2 56.24 30.38 19.91
CA GLN A 2 55.90 29.53 18.78
C GLN A 2 54.38 29.44 18.69
N ILE A 3 53.90 29.58 17.46
CA ILE A 3 52.55 29.96 17.07
C ILE A 3 51.62 28.74 17.16
N CYS A 4 50.58 28.82 18.00
CA CYS A 4 49.48 27.86 18.00
C CYS A 4 48.61 28.05 16.75
N LYS A 5 48.77 27.16 15.76
CA LYS A 5 47.80 26.97 14.68
C LYS A 5 46.57 26.24 15.23
N ARG A 6 45.43 26.93 15.25
CA ARG A 6 44.11 26.34 15.45
C ARG A 6 43.64 25.80 14.10
N GLU A 7 43.56 24.48 13.96
CA GLU A 7 42.96 23.83 12.78
C GLU A 7 41.45 24.07 12.77
N LEU A 8 40.97 24.69 11.69
CA LEU A 8 39.56 24.81 11.35
C LEU A 8 39.07 23.48 10.78
N MET A 9 38.10 22.84 11.45
CA MET A 9 37.38 21.71 10.90
C MET A 9 36.47 22.17 9.73
N PRO A 10 36.39 21.43 8.62
CA PRO A 10 35.46 21.76 7.54
C PRO A 10 34.01 21.47 7.97
N ALA A 11 33.11 22.38 7.62
CA ALA A 11 31.69 22.26 7.86
C ALA A 11 31.11 21.02 7.16
N SER A 12 30.32 20.24 7.89
CA SER A 12 29.53 19.13 7.34
C SER A 12 28.59 19.63 6.23
N PRO A 13 28.52 18.97 5.07
CA PRO A 13 27.60 19.36 4.02
C PRO A 13 26.15 19.12 4.47
N GLU A 14 25.30 20.12 4.28
CA GLU A 14 23.86 20.03 4.52
C GLU A 14 23.24 18.89 3.67
N PRO A 15 22.27 18.14 4.22
CA PRO A 15 21.62 17.06 3.49
C PRO A 15 20.81 17.63 2.32
N SER A 16 21.31 17.42 1.10
CA SER A 16 20.60 17.78 -0.13
C SER A 16 19.24 17.07 -0.19
N VAL A 17 18.17 17.84 -0.42
CA VAL A 17 16.81 17.34 -0.61
C VAL A 17 16.81 16.28 -1.73
N PRO A 18 16.27 15.07 -1.50
CA PRO A 18 16.33 14.01 -2.50
C PRO A 18 15.48 14.38 -3.72
N SER A 19 16.12 14.44 -4.90
CA SER A 19 15.41 14.66 -6.16
C SER A 19 14.37 13.58 -6.42
N ALA A 20 13.27 13.94 -7.07
CA ALA A 20 12.14 13.06 -7.46
C ALA A 20 12.51 11.89 -8.42
N ARG A 21 13.80 11.68 -8.67
CA ARG A 21 14.39 10.60 -9.48
C ARG A 21 15.24 9.63 -8.66
N SER A 22 15.07 9.54 -7.33
CA SER A 22 15.59 8.38 -6.60
C SER A 22 14.92 7.13 -7.20
N ARG A 23 15.72 6.37 -7.95
CA ARG A 23 15.35 5.06 -8.49
C ARG A 23 14.79 4.30 -7.30
N ARG A 24 13.51 3.92 -7.35
CA ARG A 24 12.88 3.10 -6.32
C ARG A 24 13.84 1.95 -6.03
N ALA A 25 14.40 1.92 -4.82
CA ALA A 25 15.22 0.81 -4.42
C ALA A 25 14.42 -0.47 -4.73
N PRO A 26 15.03 -1.47 -5.38
CA PRO A 26 14.35 -2.73 -5.66
C PRO A 26 13.72 -3.25 -4.38
N PHE A 27 12.42 -3.56 -4.43
CA PHE A 27 11.66 -4.00 -3.27
C PHE A 27 12.33 -5.23 -2.65
N VAL A 28 12.82 -5.08 -1.41
CA VAL A 28 13.31 -6.18 -0.59
C VAL A 28 12.22 -6.49 0.43
N PRO A 29 11.56 -7.66 0.36
CA PRO A 29 10.58 -8.01 1.37
C PRO A 29 11.27 -8.17 2.72
N GLY A 30 10.75 -7.48 3.74
CA GLY A 30 11.19 -7.61 5.11
C GLY A 30 10.44 -8.72 5.86
N VAL A 31 11.00 -9.12 7.01
CA VAL A 31 10.33 -9.95 8.01
C VAL A 31 9.07 -9.23 8.50
N ARG A 32 7.97 -9.97 8.66
CA ARG A 32 6.73 -9.46 9.25
C ARG A 32 6.66 -9.91 10.71
N GLY A 33 6.45 -8.96 11.62
CA GLY A 33 6.59 -9.18 13.06
C GLY A 33 7.96 -8.73 13.57
N ASP A 34 8.20 -8.94 14.85
CA ASP A 34 9.42 -8.53 15.53
C ASP A 34 10.19 -9.79 15.98
N MET A 35 11.31 -10.06 15.32
CA MET A 35 12.16 -11.22 15.64
C MET A 35 12.78 -11.12 17.02
N GLU A 36 13.12 -9.93 17.49
CA GLU A 36 13.75 -9.71 18.78
C GLU A 36 12.75 -9.93 19.91
N ALA A 37 11.54 -9.37 19.77
CA ALA A 37 10.45 -9.63 20.71
C ALA A 37 10.02 -11.10 20.71
N ALA A 38 10.03 -11.77 19.55
CA ALA A 38 9.65 -13.17 19.44
C ALA A 38 10.58 -14.10 20.23
N VAL A 39 11.89 -13.83 20.24
CA VAL A 39 12.87 -14.72 20.89
C VAL A 39 13.03 -14.49 22.40
N ALA A 40 12.23 -13.59 22.99
CA ALA A 40 12.25 -13.32 24.44
C ALA A 40 11.84 -14.55 25.27
N SER A 41 10.83 -15.29 24.81
CA SER A 41 10.37 -16.56 25.41
C SER A 41 9.64 -17.43 24.36
N PRO A 42 9.48 -18.74 24.59
CA PRO A 42 8.69 -19.61 23.70
C PRO A 42 7.23 -19.16 23.52
N GLU A 43 6.60 -18.65 24.60
CA GLU A 43 5.24 -18.10 24.55
C GLU A 43 5.19 -16.83 23.71
N ALA A 44 6.21 -15.96 23.84
CA ALA A 44 6.36 -14.79 23.00
C ALA A 44 6.57 -15.18 21.53
N PHE A 45 7.34 -16.23 21.26
CA PHE A 45 7.59 -16.73 19.91
C PHE A 45 6.29 -17.18 19.22
N ALA A 46 5.44 -17.91 19.94
CA ALA A 46 4.12 -18.33 19.47
C ALA A 46 3.15 -17.15 19.30
N LYS A 47 3.23 -16.14 20.16
CA LYS A 47 2.35 -14.96 20.12
C LYS A 47 2.72 -13.98 19.00
N VAL A 48 4.02 -13.69 18.87
CA VAL A 48 4.56 -12.73 17.89
C VAL A 48 4.60 -13.34 16.49
N ALA A 49 4.82 -14.67 16.38
CA ALA A 49 4.73 -15.46 15.15
C ALA A 49 5.37 -14.78 13.93
N PRO A 50 6.71 -14.54 13.97
CA PRO A 50 7.37 -13.82 12.90
C PRO A 50 7.26 -14.59 11.59
N SER A 51 6.78 -13.92 10.55
CA SER A 51 6.68 -14.47 9.21
C SER A 51 7.83 -13.97 8.34
N VAL A 52 8.62 -14.89 7.80
CA VAL A 52 9.86 -14.56 7.10
C VAL A 52 9.73 -14.77 5.59
N PRO A 53 10.17 -13.81 4.77
CA PRO A 53 10.12 -13.96 3.32
C PRO A 53 11.21 -14.92 2.83
N ARG A 54 10.85 -15.75 1.86
CA ARG A 54 11.74 -16.69 1.19
C ARG A 54 11.50 -16.71 -0.32
N PRO A 55 12.55 -16.65 -1.15
CA PRO A 55 12.40 -16.80 -2.59
C PRO A 55 11.81 -18.17 -2.96
N VAL A 56 11.04 -18.21 -4.04
CA VAL A 56 10.46 -19.45 -4.58
C VAL A 56 11.54 -20.51 -4.83
N ALA A 57 12.67 -20.12 -5.43
CA ALA A 57 13.79 -21.03 -5.69
C ALA A 57 14.33 -21.68 -4.41
N TYR A 58 14.40 -20.93 -3.30
CA TYR A 58 14.80 -21.47 -2.00
C TYR A 58 13.74 -22.38 -1.38
N LEU A 59 12.46 -22.02 -1.47
CA LEU A 59 11.35 -22.79 -0.91
C LEU A 59 11.15 -24.15 -1.58
N LEU A 60 11.41 -24.22 -2.89
CA LEU A 60 11.25 -25.43 -3.70
C LEU A 60 12.53 -26.28 -3.79
N ASP A 61 13.64 -25.83 -3.22
CA ASP A 61 14.88 -26.61 -3.18
C ASP A 61 14.72 -27.85 -2.26
N ARG A 62 15.21 -29.00 -2.75
CA ARG A 62 15.02 -30.32 -2.10
C ARG A 62 16.23 -30.78 -1.27
N ARG A 63 17.33 -30.01 -1.20
CA ARG A 63 18.55 -30.45 -0.50
C ARG A 63 18.33 -30.63 0.99
N LEU A 64 17.51 -29.79 1.60
CA LEU A 64 17.12 -29.93 3.01
C LEU A 64 16.33 -31.24 3.24
N CYS A 65 15.47 -31.65 2.30
CA CYS A 65 14.70 -32.89 2.39
C CYS A 65 15.60 -34.13 2.41
N ALA A 66 16.73 -34.07 1.69
CA ALA A 66 17.70 -35.15 1.56
C ALA A 66 18.58 -35.37 2.81
N ILE A 67 18.57 -34.46 3.79
CA ILE A 67 19.37 -34.63 5.01
C ILE A 67 18.81 -35.81 5.83
N PRO A 68 19.65 -36.83 6.14
CA PRO A 68 19.21 -38.00 6.90
C PRO A 68 18.92 -37.63 8.36
N ARG A 69 17.92 -38.31 8.96
CA ARG A 69 17.53 -38.15 10.38
C ARG A 69 17.12 -36.73 10.80
N LEU A 70 16.82 -35.85 9.83
CA LEU A 70 16.31 -34.51 10.09
C LEU A 70 14.92 -34.58 10.76
N GLY A 71 14.72 -33.86 11.86
CA GLY A 71 13.44 -33.69 12.53
C GLY A 71 12.78 -32.33 12.24
N ALA A 72 11.53 -32.15 12.68
CA ALA A 72 10.80 -30.88 12.51
C ALA A 72 11.52 -29.69 13.15
N ARG A 73 12.06 -29.90 14.37
CA ARG A 73 12.83 -28.89 15.11
C ARG A 73 14.10 -28.47 14.39
N ASP A 74 14.74 -29.39 13.68
CA ASP A 74 15.94 -29.07 12.90
C ASP A 74 15.57 -28.12 11.74
N VAL A 75 14.42 -28.33 11.08
CA VAL A 75 13.93 -27.42 10.04
C VAL A 75 13.53 -26.06 10.61
N ALA A 76 12.92 -26.01 11.80
CA ALA A 76 12.62 -24.76 12.48
C ALA A 76 13.90 -23.97 12.84
N LEU A 77 14.91 -24.65 13.40
CA LEU A 77 16.23 -24.07 13.67
C LEU A 77 16.87 -23.55 12.39
N TRP A 78 16.85 -24.35 11.32
CA TRP A 78 17.38 -23.97 10.02
C TRP A 78 16.77 -22.68 9.49
N GLU A 79 15.44 -22.60 9.47
CA GLU A 79 14.76 -21.40 8.99
C GLU A 79 15.00 -20.19 9.89
N TRP A 80 15.15 -20.39 11.19
CA TRP A 80 15.50 -19.31 12.10
C TRP A 80 16.94 -18.83 11.86
N VAL A 81 17.93 -19.72 11.71
CA VAL A 81 19.34 -19.38 11.42
C VAL A 81 19.47 -18.61 10.11
N VAL A 82 18.77 -19.05 9.06
CA VAL A 82 18.74 -18.34 7.78
C VAL A 82 18.12 -16.94 7.94
N SER A 83 17.05 -16.82 8.73
CA SER A 83 16.43 -15.51 9.02
C SER A 83 17.37 -14.59 9.79
N TYR A 84 18.07 -15.12 10.80
CA TYR A 84 19.05 -14.37 11.60
C TYR A 84 20.19 -13.87 10.71
N ALA A 85 20.74 -14.72 9.86
CA ALA A 85 21.80 -14.35 8.92
C ALA A 85 21.35 -13.22 7.98
N ILE A 86 20.14 -13.30 7.41
CA ILE A 86 19.60 -12.22 6.55
C ILE A 86 19.41 -10.92 7.35
N ALA A 87 18.92 -11.00 8.59
CA ALA A 87 18.70 -9.82 9.43
C ALA A 87 20.00 -9.09 9.80
N GLN A 88 21.11 -9.81 9.96
CA GLN A 88 22.43 -9.24 10.20
C GLN A 88 23.03 -8.56 8.96
N HIS A 89 22.51 -8.84 7.77
CA HIS A 89 23.02 -8.34 6.48
C HIS A 89 21.90 -7.68 5.65
N PRO A 90 21.39 -6.50 6.07
CA PRO A 90 20.25 -5.85 5.40
C PRO A 90 20.52 -5.48 3.93
N ASP A 91 21.79 -5.25 3.57
CA ASP A 91 22.22 -4.94 2.20
C ASP A 91 22.38 -6.19 1.31
N GLY A 92 22.22 -7.39 1.89
CA GLY A 92 22.37 -8.68 1.24
C GLY A 92 23.51 -9.51 1.84
N LEU A 93 23.35 -10.83 1.81
CA LEU A 93 24.38 -11.75 2.30
C LEU A 93 25.66 -11.63 1.48
N PRO A 94 26.84 -11.66 2.13
CA PRO A 94 28.12 -11.60 1.43
C PRO A 94 28.33 -12.82 0.51
N GLU A 95 29.07 -12.62 -0.59
CA GLU A 95 29.42 -13.72 -1.52
C GLU A 95 30.38 -14.74 -0.90
N ARG A 96 31.08 -14.37 0.16
CA ARG A 96 32.00 -15.25 0.92
C ARG A 96 31.29 -15.89 2.10
N ILE A 97 31.79 -17.06 2.52
CA ILE A 97 31.35 -17.77 3.73
C ILE A 97 31.44 -16.81 4.92
N HIS A 98 30.29 -16.51 5.52
CA HIS A 98 30.19 -15.70 6.73
C HIS A 98 29.71 -16.59 7.88
N GLU A 99 30.42 -16.54 9.00
CA GLU A 99 30.14 -17.30 10.23
C GLU A 99 29.72 -16.33 11.34
N PRO A 100 28.45 -15.87 11.35
CA PRO A 100 27.96 -15.03 12.43
C PRO A 100 28.05 -15.77 13.76
N ALA A 101 28.35 -15.02 14.83
CA ALA A 101 28.16 -15.50 16.19
C ALA A 101 26.66 -15.45 16.50
N ILE A 102 26.04 -16.62 16.63
CA ILE A 102 24.61 -16.78 16.84
C ILE A 102 24.36 -17.09 18.33
N PRO A 103 23.55 -16.28 19.04
CA PRO A 103 23.26 -16.53 20.45
C PRO A 103 22.45 -17.81 20.64
N VAL A 104 22.82 -18.62 21.65
CA VAL A 104 22.20 -19.93 21.91
C VAL A 104 20.76 -19.80 22.37
N ARG A 105 20.46 -18.91 23.32
CA ARG A 105 19.11 -18.77 23.88
C ARG A 105 18.02 -18.48 22.81
N PRO A 106 18.18 -17.52 21.89
CA PRO A 106 17.22 -17.33 20.80
C PRO A 106 17.03 -18.55 19.89
N ALA A 107 18.10 -19.29 19.59
CA ALA A 107 18.01 -20.53 18.82
C ALA A 107 17.21 -21.62 19.56
N LEU A 108 17.43 -21.76 20.87
CA LEU A 108 16.65 -22.66 21.72
C LEU A 108 15.17 -22.27 21.74
N VAL A 109 14.85 -20.99 21.86
CA VAL A 109 13.45 -20.50 21.82
C VAL A 109 12.78 -20.85 20.50
N ALA A 110 13.46 -20.61 19.37
CA ALA A 110 12.93 -20.94 18.04
C ALA A 110 12.67 -22.44 17.85
N MET A 111 13.44 -23.31 18.51
CA MET A 111 13.20 -24.76 18.51
C MET A 111 12.14 -25.22 19.52
N SER A 112 11.85 -24.38 20.54
CA SER A 112 11.02 -24.71 21.69
C SER A 112 9.54 -24.39 21.48
N GLY A 113 9.03 -24.34 20.24
CA GLY A 113 7.64 -23.95 19.94
C GLY A 113 6.53 -24.81 20.59
N ARG A 114 6.89 -25.80 21.42
CA ARG A 114 5.99 -26.66 22.20
C ARG A 114 6.04 -26.28 23.69
N THR A 115 5.20 -26.94 24.50
CA THR A 115 5.26 -26.91 25.97
C THR A 115 6.57 -27.41 26.59
N ARG A 116 7.52 -27.94 25.78
CA ARG A 116 8.83 -28.40 26.24
C ARG A 116 9.95 -27.53 25.70
N LEU A 117 10.74 -26.99 26.64
CA LEU A 117 12.00 -26.31 26.39
C LEU A 117 13.06 -27.26 25.82
N VAL A 118 13.78 -26.79 24.80
CA VAL A 118 14.92 -27.48 24.19
C VAL A 118 16.18 -27.17 24.99
N GLN A 119 17.00 -28.19 25.21
CA GLN A 119 18.26 -28.07 25.94
C GLN A 119 19.44 -27.74 24.99
N PRO A 120 20.51 -27.08 25.47
CA PRO A 120 21.71 -26.79 24.64
C PRO A 120 22.32 -28.02 23.95
N ARG A 121 22.25 -29.19 24.60
CA ARG A 121 22.66 -30.48 24.02
C ARG A 121 21.86 -30.84 22.77
N GLU A 122 20.54 -30.68 22.82
CA GLU A 122 19.67 -30.97 21.67
C GLU A 122 19.94 -30.00 20.52
N LEU A 123 20.24 -28.73 20.80
CA LEU A 123 20.69 -27.76 19.81
C LEU A 123 22.01 -28.19 19.16
N ALA A 124 23.01 -28.58 19.97
CA ALA A 124 24.30 -29.05 19.44
C ALA A 124 24.12 -30.26 18.51
N ASP A 125 23.30 -31.24 18.91
CA ASP A 125 23.00 -32.41 18.07
C ASP A 125 22.27 -32.00 16.76
N SER A 126 21.43 -30.97 16.80
CA SER A 126 20.72 -30.43 15.63
C SER A 126 21.66 -29.71 14.66
N LEU A 127 22.62 -28.94 15.19
CA LEU A 127 23.65 -28.29 14.39
C LEU A 127 24.53 -29.31 13.67
N VAL A 128 24.95 -30.39 14.34
CA VAL A 128 25.71 -31.47 13.70
C VAL A 128 24.89 -32.12 12.56
N ARG A 129 23.59 -32.34 12.75
CA ARG A 129 22.73 -32.89 11.67
C ARG A 129 22.59 -31.95 10.48
N LEU A 130 22.44 -30.64 10.72
CA LEU A 130 22.18 -29.64 9.68
C LEU A 130 23.44 -29.20 8.93
N LEU A 131 24.54 -29.00 9.65
CA LEU A 131 25.76 -28.36 9.15
C LEU A 131 26.96 -29.31 9.11
N GLY A 132 26.85 -30.49 9.71
CA GLY A 132 27.98 -31.40 9.91
C GLY A 132 28.92 -30.92 11.02
N GLY A 133 30.12 -31.49 11.06
CA GLY A 133 31.17 -31.13 12.00
C GLY A 133 31.08 -31.82 13.37
N GLU A 134 31.97 -31.41 14.27
CA GLU A 134 32.02 -31.92 15.64
C GLU A 134 30.96 -31.25 16.52
N ARG A 135 30.51 -31.99 17.53
CA ARG A 135 29.53 -31.50 18.49
C ARG A 135 30.16 -30.42 19.37
N GLN A 136 29.56 -29.24 19.35
CA GLN A 136 29.99 -28.11 20.19
C GLN A 136 29.38 -28.20 21.59
N GLU A 137 30.16 -27.83 22.61
CA GLU A 137 29.63 -27.62 23.97
C GLU A 137 29.01 -26.22 24.06
N LEU A 138 27.69 -26.17 24.26
CA LEU A 138 26.92 -24.94 24.26
C LEU A 138 26.39 -24.63 25.66
N SER A 139 26.60 -23.41 26.12
CA SER A 139 25.93 -22.84 27.30
C SER A 139 24.73 -21.97 26.87
N ILE A 140 23.73 -21.82 27.75
CA ILE A 140 22.49 -21.07 27.44
C ILE A 140 22.79 -19.61 27.09
N ASP A 141 23.71 -18.98 27.84
CA ASP A 141 24.14 -17.60 27.63
C ASP A 141 25.29 -17.47 26.61
N GLY A 142 25.69 -18.59 26.00
CA GLY A 142 26.74 -18.63 25.00
C GLY A 142 26.27 -18.26 23.59
N ALA A 143 27.20 -18.39 22.65
CA ALA A 143 26.95 -18.27 21.23
C ALA A 143 27.69 -19.39 20.48
N PHE A 144 27.17 -19.78 19.32
CA PHE A 144 27.84 -20.70 18.40
C PHE A 144 28.11 -20.00 17.07
N ARG A 145 29.08 -20.52 16.31
CA ARG A 145 29.35 -20.04 14.95
C ARG A 145 28.81 -21.05 13.96
N ALA A 146 28.11 -20.55 12.94
CA ALA A 146 27.57 -21.38 11.87
C ALA A 146 27.61 -20.63 10.55
N SER A 147 28.24 -21.23 9.54
CA SER A 147 28.15 -20.76 8.16
C SER A 147 26.94 -21.36 7.46
N LEU A 148 26.21 -20.53 6.71
CA LEU A 148 25.25 -21.06 5.73
C LEU A 148 26.00 -21.79 4.62
N PRO A 149 25.58 -23.01 4.24
CA PRO A 149 26.13 -23.70 3.07
C PRO A 149 26.13 -22.84 1.80
N GLU A 150 27.20 -22.95 1.00
CA GLU A 150 27.43 -22.11 -0.20
C GLU A 150 26.27 -22.12 -1.21
N TRP A 151 25.50 -23.21 -1.24
CA TRP A 151 24.36 -23.35 -2.15
C TRP A 151 23.16 -22.48 -1.79
N ILE A 152 23.09 -21.92 -0.58
CA ILE A 152 21.96 -21.12 -0.11
C ILE A 152 22.03 -19.70 -0.66
N THR A 153 23.21 -19.07 -0.63
CA THR A 153 23.37 -17.67 -1.02
C THR A 153 22.85 -17.39 -2.43
N PRO A 154 23.09 -18.25 -3.45
CA PRO A 154 22.48 -18.09 -4.77
C PRO A 154 20.95 -18.19 -4.79
N LEU A 155 20.36 -19.03 -3.93
CA LEU A 155 18.90 -19.23 -3.85
C LEU A 155 18.18 -18.11 -3.10
N LEU A 156 18.89 -17.37 -2.24
CA LEU A 156 18.36 -16.23 -1.49
C LEU A 156 18.32 -14.92 -2.32
N ARG A 157 18.68 -14.97 -3.60
CA ARG A 157 18.63 -13.83 -4.52
C ARG A 157 17.19 -13.37 -4.80
N ARG A 158 17.06 -12.14 -5.29
CA ARG A 158 15.77 -11.45 -5.49
C ARG A 158 14.91 -12.13 -6.55
N ASP A 159 13.78 -12.69 -6.14
CA ASP A 159 12.77 -13.33 -6.99
C ASP A 159 11.34 -13.11 -6.41
N LEU A 160 10.36 -13.91 -6.80
CA LEU A 160 9.08 -14.02 -6.10
C LEU A 160 9.28 -14.64 -4.71
N TYR A 161 8.49 -14.18 -3.73
CA TYR A 161 8.64 -14.59 -2.33
C TYR A 161 7.36 -15.18 -1.76
N GLY A 162 7.51 -16.29 -1.04
CA GLY A 162 6.53 -16.81 -0.08
C GLY A 162 6.91 -16.40 1.34
N TYR A 163 5.93 -16.35 2.25
CA TYR A 163 6.16 -16.06 3.67
C TYR A 163 5.95 -17.32 4.48
N LEU A 164 6.99 -17.73 5.24
CA LEU A 164 6.91 -18.84 6.18
C LEU A 164 6.62 -18.30 7.58
N ASP A 165 5.63 -18.87 8.25
CA ASP A 165 5.39 -18.61 9.68
C ASP A 165 6.38 -19.44 10.53
N LEU A 166 7.30 -18.76 11.21
CA LEU A 166 8.28 -19.43 12.06
C LEU A 166 7.64 -20.08 13.30
N ALA A 167 6.52 -19.54 13.81
CA ALA A 167 5.83 -20.16 14.93
C ALA A 167 5.16 -21.48 14.53
N ALA A 168 4.59 -21.56 13.32
CA ALA A 168 4.07 -22.82 12.79
C ALA A 168 5.19 -23.87 12.66
N LEU A 169 6.32 -23.49 12.07
CA LEU A 169 7.49 -24.38 11.92
C LEU A 169 7.99 -24.92 13.27
N ALA A 170 8.03 -24.09 14.30
CA ALA A 170 8.48 -24.48 15.64
C ALA A 170 7.52 -25.46 16.35
N ARG A 171 6.25 -25.53 15.91
CA ARG A 171 5.21 -26.37 16.51
C ARG A 171 5.07 -27.75 15.88
N PHE A 172 5.43 -27.87 14.59
CA PHE A 172 5.32 -29.12 13.85
C PHE A 172 6.01 -30.30 14.55
N SER A 173 5.38 -31.46 14.43
CA SER A 173 5.79 -32.70 15.10
C SER A 173 6.60 -33.61 14.20
N THR A 174 6.27 -33.62 12.91
CA THR A 174 6.81 -34.56 11.92
C THR A 174 7.79 -33.86 10.97
N LYS A 175 8.80 -34.60 10.47
CA LYS A 175 9.73 -34.09 9.44
C LYS A 175 8.99 -33.60 8.20
N GLY A 176 7.93 -34.32 7.80
CA GLY A 176 7.17 -34.05 6.58
C GLY A 176 6.42 -32.72 6.61
N ALA A 177 5.87 -32.31 7.76
CA ALA A 177 5.08 -31.09 7.90
C ALA A 177 5.80 -29.80 7.47
N PRO A 178 6.97 -29.42 8.03
CA PRO A 178 7.67 -28.21 7.63
C PRO A 178 8.14 -28.25 6.16
N LEU A 179 8.50 -29.43 5.65
CA LEU A 179 8.96 -29.58 4.27
C LEU A 179 7.82 -29.44 3.27
N LEU A 180 6.67 -30.07 3.55
CA LEU A 180 5.45 -29.91 2.75
C LEU A 180 4.93 -28.47 2.82
N TYR A 181 4.90 -27.87 4.02
CA TYR A 181 4.52 -26.47 4.21
C TYR A 181 5.38 -25.52 3.38
N ARG A 182 6.71 -25.68 3.40
CA ARG A 182 7.63 -24.92 2.53
C ARG A 182 7.30 -25.10 1.06
N HIS A 183 7.09 -26.34 0.62
CA HIS A 183 6.78 -26.63 -0.78
C HIS A 183 5.48 -25.95 -1.22
N LEU A 184 4.41 -26.09 -0.43
CA LEU A 184 3.11 -25.46 -0.72
C LEU A 184 3.23 -23.94 -0.77
N VAL A 185 3.91 -23.32 0.20
CA VAL A 185 4.16 -21.86 0.20
C VAL A 185 4.98 -21.43 -1.02
N GLY A 186 5.97 -22.22 -1.44
CA GLY A 186 6.74 -22.00 -2.66
C GLY A 186 5.88 -22.02 -3.91
N ARG A 187 4.98 -23.02 -4.04
CA ARG A 187 4.05 -23.14 -5.18
C ARG A 187 3.05 -21.99 -5.23
N LEU A 188 2.41 -21.66 -4.10
CA LEU A 188 1.49 -20.52 -4.01
C LEU A 188 2.18 -19.20 -4.40
N ALA A 189 3.44 -19.00 -3.99
CA ALA A 189 4.21 -17.82 -4.33
C ALA A 189 4.60 -17.79 -5.82
N ALA A 190 4.99 -18.92 -6.40
CA ALA A 190 5.31 -19.05 -7.82
C ALA A 190 4.10 -18.69 -8.70
N ASP A 191 2.92 -19.20 -8.34
CA ASP A 191 1.67 -18.97 -9.05
C ASP A 191 1.02 -17.62 -8.70
N ARG A 192 1.64 -16.86 -7.77
CA ARG A 192 1.18 -15.55 -7.29
C ARG A 192 -0.24 -15.60 -6.73
N VAL A 193 -0.60 -16.70 -6.08
CA VAL A 193 -1.91 -16.88 -5.43
C VAL A 193 -2.05 -15.84 -4.33
N ARG A 194 -3.20 -15.16 -4.31
CA ARG A 194 -3.53 -14.14 -3.31
C ARG A 194 -4.86 -14.46 -2.68
N TYR A 195 -5.00 -14.08 -1.43
CA TYR A 195 -6.29 -14.18 -0.76
C TYR A 195 -7.31 -13.34 -1.53
N LEU A 196 -8.38 -13.99 -1.93
CA LEU A 196 -9.56 -13.42 -2.54
C LEU A 196 -10.75 -13.99 -1.78
N PRO A 197 -11.68 -13.15 -1.31
CA PRO A 197 -12.92 -13.63 -0.68
C PRO A 197 -13.64 -14.57 -1.64
N ASP A 198 -14.13 -15.69 -1.13
CA ASP A 198 -14.86 -16.74 -1.87
C ASP A 198 -14.13 -17.36 -3.07
N ALA A 199 -12.81 -17.16 -3.17
CA ALA A 199 -12.04 -17.79 -4.24
C ALA A 199 -11.99 -19.32 -4.07
N PRO A 200 -12.05 -20.07 -5.17
CA PRO A 200 -11.89 -21.53 -5.13
C PRO A 200 -10.50 -21.90 -4.63
N SER A 201 -10.39 -23.13 -4.10
CA SER A 201 -9.11 -23.70 -3.69
C SER A 201 -8.13 -23.75 -4.88
N HIS A 202 -6.89 -23.35 -4.65
CA HIS A 202 -5.80 -23.50 -5.62
C HIS A 202 -5.30 -24.94 -5.58
N VAL A 203 -5.29 -25.63 -6.72
CA VAL A 203 -4.91 -27.03 -6.79
C VAL A 203 -3.43 -27.15 -7.18
N VAL A 204 -2.65 -27.80 -6.32
CA VAL A 204 -1.23 -28.13 -6.57
C VAL A 204 -1.11 -29.64 -6.73
N THR A 205 -0.83 -30.12 -7.93
CA THR A 205 -0.65 -31.56 -8.20
C THR A 205 0.82 -31.95 -8.11
N VAL A 206 1.11 -32.97 -7.30
CA VAL A 206 2.48 -33.46 -7.07
C VAL A 206 2.55 -34.97 -7.34
N PRO A 207 3.43 -35.45 -8.24
CA PRO A 207 3.64 -36.87 -8.47
C PRO A 207 4.06 -37.62 -7.19
N VAL A 208 3.66 -38.89 -7.04
CA VAL A 208 3.96 -39.68 -5.82
C VAL A 208 5.46 -39.80 -5.55
N ALA A 209 6.27 -39.94 -6.60
CA ALA A 209 7.73 -40.00 -6.47
C ALA A 209 8.29 -38.68 -5.90
N GLU A 210 7.89 -37.56 -6.48
CA GLU A 210 8.28 -36.23 -6.00
C GLU A 210 7.77 -35.96 -4.57
N LEU A 211 6.54 -36.37 -4.25
CA LEU A 211 5.98 -36.21 -2.92
C LEU A 211 6.78 -37.00 -1.86
N GLY A 212 7.24 -38.20 -2.22
CA GLY A 212 8.15 -38.98 -1.37
C GLY A 212 9.43 -38.24 -1.04
N GLU A 213 10.06 -37.61 -2.04
CA GLU A 213 11.24 -36.78 -1.84
C GLU A 213 10.96 -35.54 -1.00
N ILE A 214 9.86 -34.82 -1.27
CA ILE A 214 9.46 -33.62 -0.53
C ILE A 214 9.28 -33.94 0.96
N LEU A 215 8.57 -35.02 1.27
CA LEU A 215 8.31 -35.44 2.65
C LEU A 215 9.53 -36.09 3.31
N GLY A 216 10.63 -36.28 2.57
CA GLY A 216 11.86 -36.90 3.07
C GLY A 216 11.69 -38.39 3.38
N MET A 217 10.76 -39.07 2.70
CA MET A 217 10.60 -40.52 2.75
C MET A 217 11.74 -41.19 1.97
N PRO A 218 12.42 -42.23 2.50
CA PRO A 218 13.41 -42.97 1.74
C PRO A 218 12.76 -43.76 0.58
N ALA A 219 13.49 -43.90 -0.53
CA ALA A 219 13.05 -44.74 -1.65
C ALA A 219 12.99 -46.24 -1.25
N PRO A 220 12.10 -47.05 -1.85
CA PRO A 220 11.15 -46.71 -2.91
C PRO A 220 9.87 -46.02 -2.40
N HIS A 221 9.38 -45.02 -3.15
CA HIS A 221 8.18 -44.27 -2.80
C HIS A 221 6.91 -45.03 -3.22
N ARG A 222 6.10 -45.46 -2.26
CA ARG A 222 4.82 -46.14 -2.48
C ARG A 222 3.72 -45.38 -1.75
N MET A 223 2.57 -45.18 -2.40
CA MET A 223 1.52 -44.30 -1.88
C MET A 223 0.96 -44.75 -0.52
N GLY A 224 0.74 -46.05 -0.30
CA GLY A 224 0.19 -46.54 0.98
C GLY A 224 1.06 -46.15 2.19
N PRO A 225 2.35 -46.55 2.25
CA PRO A 225 3.27 -46.12 3.30
C PRO A 225 3.48 -44.61 3.36
N LEU A 226 3.58 -43.95 2.19
CA LEU A 226 3.73 -42.49 2.10
C LEU A 226 2.56 -41.78 2.78
N ARG A 227 1.33 -42.24 2.51
CA ARG A 227 0.10 -41.67 3.07
C ARG A 227 0.07 -41.77 4.58
N ILE A 228 0.19 -42.99 5.10
CA ILE A 228 -0.03 -43.29 6.52
C ILE A 228 1.09 -42.71 7.39
N ARG A 229 2.35 -42.79 6.94
CA ARG A 229 3.50 -42.47 7.78
C ARG A 229 4.03 -41.05 7.63
N TYR A 230 3.75 -40.39 6.50
CA TYR A 230 4.35 -39.09 6.19
C TYR A 230 3.31 -38.04 5.83
N LEU A 231 2.44 -38.31 4.85
CA LEU A 231 1.50 -37.33 4.33
C LEU A 231 0.40 -36.97 5.33
N GLN A 232 -0.33 -37.95 5.86
CA GLN A 232 -1.43 -37.67 6.79
C GLN A 232 -0.92 -36.97 8.07
N PRO A 233 0.14 -37.45 8.73
CA PRO A 233 0.69 -36.73 9.89
C PRO A 233 1.17 -35.30 9.55
N ALA A 234 1.69 -35.08 8.35
CA ALA A 234 2.09 -33.75 7.89
C ALA A 234 0.88 -32.83 7.66
N LEU A 235 -0.22 -33.35 7.10
CA LEU A 235 -1.45 -32.60 6.90
C LEU A 235 -2.12 -32.26 8.23
N ASP A 236 -2.16 -33.19 9.18
CA ASP A 236 -2.70 -32.97 10.53
C ASP A 236 -1.92 -31.85 11.24
N ASP A 237 -0.58 -31.93 11.23
CA ASP A 237 0.31 -30.88 11.77
C ASP A 237 0.05 -29.51 11.10
N ILE A 238 -0.11 -29.48 9.77
CA ILE A 238 -0.38 -28.25 9.01
C ILE A 238 -1.75 -27.68 9.40
N ALA A 239 -2.79 -28.51 9.49
CA ALA A 239 -4.14 -28.09 9.86
C ALA A 239 -4.19 -27.48 11.27
N ASP A 240 -3.43 -28.05 12.20
CA ASP A 240 -3.40 -27.62 13.60
C ASP A 240 -2.61 -26.32 13.84
N HIS A 241 -1.63 -26.01 12.99
CA HIS A 241 -0.64 -24.97 13.28
C HIS A 241 -0.53 -23.86 12.23
N VAL A 242 -0.93 -24.09 10.98
CA VAL A 242 -0.88 -23.07 9.92
C VAL A 242 -2.18 -22.27 9.91
N THR A 243 -2.06 -20.96 10.17
CA THR A 243 -3.23 -20.07 10.14
C THR A 243 -3.46 -19.41 8.78
N ALA A 244 -2.45 -19.39 7.91
CA ALA A 244 -2.49 -18.68 6.63
C ALA A 244 -3.37 -19.37 5.56
N PHE A 245 -3.54 -20.69 5.63
CA PHE A 245 -4.34 -21.46 4.67
C PHE A 245 -4.78 -22.79 5.24
N THR A 246 -5.79 -23.40 4.62
CA THR A 246 -6.15 -24.81 4.79
C THR A 246 -5.72 -25.61 3.57
N VAL A 247 -5.43 -26.89 3.77
CA VAL A 247 -5.06 -27.80 2.69
C VAL A 247 -5.81 -29.11 2.84
N GLU A 248 -6.37 -29.57 1.74
CA GLU A 248 -6.93 -30.91 1.59
C GLU A 248 -6.14 -31.64 0.52
N ALA A 249 -6.02 -32.97 0.66
CA ALA A 249 -5.24 -33.78 -0.26
C ALA A 249 -6.10 -34.90 -0.83
N GLU A 250 -6.13 -35.00 -2.16
CA GLU A 250 -6.83 -36.05 -2.89
C GLU A 250 -5.86 -36.86 -3.72
N GLU A 251 -6.00 -38.19 -3.69
CA GLU A 251 -5.17 -39.09 -4.49
C GLU A 251 -5.67 -39.12 -5.94
N ALA A 252 -4.83 -38.68 -6.87
CA ALA A 252 -5.11 -38.78 -8.30
C ALA A 252 -4.72 -40.18 -8.80
N LYS A 253 -5.73 -40.91 -9.30
CA LYS A 253 -5.61 -42.26 -9.85
C LYS A 253 -5.62 -42.24 -11.36
N ASP A 254 -4.78 -43.08 -11.96
CA ASP A 254 -4.83 -43.40 -13.39
C ASP A 254 -6.09 -44.18 -13.77
N GLU A 255 -6.36 -44.34 -15.06
CA GLU A 255 -7.44 -45.18 -15.62
C GLU A 255 -7.39 -46.64 -15.10
N ARG A 256 -6.20 -47.10 -14.71
CA ARG A 256 -5.95 -48.43 -14.13
C ARG A 256 -6.02 -48.46 -12.60
N GLY A 257 -6.49 -47.39 -11.95
CA GLY A 257 -6.63 -47.27 -10.50
C GLY A 257 -5.32 -47.10 -9.72
N ARG A 258 -4.20 -46.84 -10.39
CA ARG A 258 -2.88 -46.63 -9.76
C ARG A 258 -2.70 -45.18 -9.33
N ASN A 259 -2.21 -44.96 -8.13
CA ASN A 259 -1.94 -43.61 -7.63
C ASN A 259 -0.71 -43.02 -8.35
N LEU A 260 -0.93 -41.99 -9.17
CA LEU A 260 0.11 -41.30 -9.94
C LEU A 260 0.59 -40.03 -9.24
N ALA A 261 -0.34 -39.31 -8.61
CA ALA A 261 -0.10 -38.02 -7.98
C ALA A 261 -1.04 -37.79 -6.81
N VAL A 262 -0.76 -36.73 -6.05
CA VAL A 262 -1.66 -36.18 -5.03
C VAL A 262 -1.97 -34.75 -5.43
N ALA A 263 -3.25 -34.40 -5.47
CA ALA A 263 -3.73 -33.05 -5.67
C ALA A 263 -3.99 -32.39 -4.32
N PHE A 264 -3.27 -31.30 -4.04
CA PHE A 264 -3.46 -30.50 -2.84
C PHE A 264 -4.37 -29.33 -3.16
N SER A 265 -5.58 -29.33 -2.61
CA SER A 265 -6.53 -28.22 -2.67
C SER A 265 -6.23 -27.24 -1.55
N VAL A 266 -5.58 -26.12 -1.88
CA VAL A 266 -5.16 -25.11 -0.91
C VAL A 266 -6.08 -23.90 -0.93
N ARG A 267 -6.74 -23.63 0.20
CA ARG A 267 -7.61 -22.45 0.37
C ARG A 267 -6.95 -21.45 1.31
N LEU A 268 -6.66 -20.25 0.81
CA LEU A 268 -6.09 -19.19 1.64
C LEU A 268 -7.12 -18.69 2.65
N ARG A 269 -6.69 -18.51 3.90
CA ARG A 269 -7.50 -17.91 4.96
C ARG A 269 -7.37 -16.37 4.92
N PRO A 270 -8.33 -15.64 5.51
CA PRO A 270 -8.21 -14.21 5.67
C PRO A 270 -6.89 -13.84 6.36
N PRO A 271 -6.18 -12.81 5.87
CA PRO A 271 -4.87 -12.45 6.40
C PRO A 271 -4.97 -11.91 7.82
N GLU A 272 -4.02 -12.29 8.68
CA GLU A 272 -3.95 -11.78 10.05
C GLU A 272 -3.33 -10.38 10.11
N MET A 273 -3.75 -9.56 11.07
CA MET A 273 -3.24 -8.19 11.23
C MET A 273 -1.72 -8.14 11.45
N ARG A 274 -1.19 -9.09 12.22
CA ARG A 274 0.24 -9.17 12.55
C ARG A 274 1.10 -9.48 11.33
N THR A 275 0.64 -10.40 10.48
CA THR A 275 1.36 -10.84 9.27
C THR A 275 0.99 -10.02 8.03
N SER A 276 0.09 -9.04 8.14
CA SER A 276 -0.26 -8.17 7.02
C SER A 276 0.78 -7.08 6.80
N ALA A 277 1.20 -6.92 5.54
CA ALA A 277 2.21 -5.92 5.17
C ALA A 277 1.63 -4.50 5.26
N ALA A 278 2.34 -3.61 5.96
CA ALA A 278 2.07 -2.18 5.87
C ALA A 278 2.82 -1.62 4.65
N ARG A 279 2.09 -1.06 3.68
CA ARG A 279 2.71 -0.28 2.62
C ARG A 279 3.13 1.09 3.18
N LEU A 280 4.27 1.61 2.74
CA LEU A 280 4.60 3.01 3.00
C LEU A 280 3.70 3.89 2.14
N LEU A 281 2.78 4.61 2.78
CA LEU A 281 2.00 5.66 2.14
C LEU A 281 2.54 7.03 2.57
N PRO A 282 2.57 8.03 1.67
CA PRO A 282 2.92 9.39 2.03
C PRO A 282 1.96 9.93 3.10
N ALA A 283 2.46 10.83 3.96
CA ALA A 283 1.69 11.37 5.07
C ALA A 283 0.41 12.09 4.62
N GLU A 284 0.41 12.67 3.41
CA GLU A 284 -0.75 13.31 2.78
C GLU A 284 -1.91 12.33 2.60
N ASP A 285 -1.66 11.10 2.17
CA ASP A 285 -2.68 10.05 1.98
C ASP A 285 -3.31 9.59 3.33
N LEU A 286 -2.65 9.89 4.45
CA LEU A 286 -3.10 9.55 5.81
C LEU A 286 -3.63 10.77 6.58
N SER A 287 -3.57 11.97 6.00
CA SER A 287 -3.99 13.23 6.63
C SER A 287 -5.45 13.20 7.09
N PHE A 288 -6.32 12.47 6.39
CA PHE A 288 -7.72 12.31 6.78
C PHE A 288 -7.90 11.67 8.16
N LEU A 289 -6.99 10.78 8.59
CA LEU A 289 -7.07 10.17 9.93
C LEU A 289 -6.78 11.19 11.02
N GLN A 290 -5.88 12.13 10.75
CA GLN A 290 -5.60 13.24 11.65
C GLN A 290 -6.75 14.25 11.65
N ALA A 291 -7.42 14.45 10.51
CA ALA A 291 -8.58 15.33 10.39
C ALA A 291 -9.85 14.76 11.06
N HIS A 292 -9.98 13.43 11.18
CA HIS A 292 -11.18 12.76 11.69
C HIS A 292 -10.93 11.81 12.89
N PRO A 293 -10.43 12.31 14.03
CA PRO A 293 -10.17 11.50 15.23
C PRO A 293 -11.47 11.04 15.91
N ASP A 294 -11.46 9.85 16.52
CA ASP A 294 -12.56 9.38 17.39
C ASP A 294 -12.15 9.48 18.87
N ALA A 295 -13.04 9.10 19.79
CA ALA A 295 -12.69 8.92 21.20
C ALA A 295 -11.53 7.92 21.34
N PRO A 296 -10.61 8.11 22.32
CA PRO A 296 -9.40 7.30 22.44
C PRO A 296 -9.64 5.78 22.49
N ALA A 297 -10.74 5.34 23.10
CA ALA A 297 -11.10 3.92 23.19
C ALA A 297 -11.46 3.27 21.84
N PHE A 298 -11.85 4.06 20.83
CA PHE A 298 -12.29 3.58 19.52
C PHE A 298 -11.37 4.02 18.38
N GLN A 299 -10.30 4.75 18.69
CA GLN A 299 -9.43 5.34 17.69
C GLN A 299 -8.55 4.29 17.02
N LEU A 300 -8.65 4.19 15.70
CA LEU A 300 -7.83 3.28 14.88
C LEU A 300 -6.49 3.93 14.53
N ARG A 301 -5.42 3.13 14.53
CA ARG A 301 -4.11 3.56 14.02
C ARG A 301 -4.09 3.56 12.49
N ALA A 302 -3.39 4.52 11.91
CA ALA A 302 -3.17 4.61 10.47
C ALA A 302 -2.52 3.33 9.90
N SER A 303 -1.54 2.78 10.62
CA SER A 303 -0.89 1.52 10.25
C SER A 303 -1.86 0.35 10.09
N THR A 304 -2.92 0.28 10.91
CA THR A 304 -3.92 -0.80 10.85
C THR A 304 -4.73 -0.72 9.57
N LEU A 305 -5.21 0.47 9.20
CA LEU A 305 -5.97 0.68 7.97
C LEU A 305 -5.11 0.44 6.73
N VAL A 306 -3.86 0.89 6.74
CA VAL A 306 -2.91 0.67 5.63
C VAL A 306 -2.61 -0.82 5.45
N LYS A 307 -2.41 -1.55 6.55
CA LYS A 307 -2.29 -3.02 6.52
C LYS A 307 -3.53 -3.66 5.91
N LEU A 308 -4.72 -3.21 6.32
CA LEU A 308 -5.99 -3.77 5.86
C LEU A 308 -6.15 -3.61 4.35
N GLY A 309 -5.99 -2.39 3.85
CA GLY A 309 -6.10 -2.13 2.42
C GLY A 309 -5.03 -2.86 1.59
N SER A 310 -3.88 -3.18 2.21
CA SER A 310 -2.82 -3.95 1.54
C SER A 310 -3.12 -5.45 1.52
N ALA A 311 -3.89 -5.92 2.50
CA ALA A 311 -4.21 -7.32 2.71
C ALA A 311 -5.46 -7.75 1.93
N LEU A 312 -6.43 -6.86 1.75
CA LEU A 312 -7.64 -7.11 0.98
C LEU A 312 -7.53 -6.53 -0.44
N PRO A 313 -7.96 -7.29 -1.48
CA PRO A 313 -8.09 -6.74 -2.82
C PRO A 313 -9.23 -5.72 -2.86
N SER A 314 -9.02 -4.57 -3.51
CA SER A 314 -10.11 -3.61 -3.71
C SER A 314 -11.23 -4.20 -4.54
N ARG A 315 -12.45 -4.09 -4.01
CA ARG A 315 -13.71 -4.48 -4.66
C ARG A 315 -14.32 -3.31 -5.43
N ARG A 316 -14.05 -2.07 -5.00
CA ARG A 316 -14.69 -0.85 -5.55
C ARG A 316 -13.95 -0.24 -6.74
N VAL A 317 -12.64 -0.43 -6.81
CA VAL A 317 -11.82 0.07 -7.92
C VAL A 317 -11.21 -1.11 -8.63
N THR A 318 -11.53 -1.29 -9.92
CA THR A 318 -10.92 -2.33 -10.75
C THR A 318 -9.40 -2.25 -10.63
N GLN A 319 -8.80 -3.32 -10.11
CA GLN A 319 -7.35 -3.43 -10.04
C GLN A 319 -6.80 -3.16 -11.45
N PRO A 320 -5.85 -2.24 -11.59
CA PRO A 320 -5.24 -2.02 -12.89
C PRO A 320 -4.62 -3.31 -13.41
N LYS A 321 -4.82 -3.60 -14.71
CA LYS A 321 -4.11 -4.69 -15.40
C LYS A 321 -2.61 -4.60 -15.09
N ALA A 322 -1.95 -5.75 -14.95
CA ALA A 322 -0.51 -5.80 -14.76
C ALA A 322 0.20 -4.93 -15.82
N GLY A 323 1.00 -3.94 -15.38
CA GLY A 323 1.67 -2.97 -16.26
C GLY A 323 0.94 -1.63 -16.47
N SER A 324 -0.28 -1.45 -15.97
CA SER A 324 -0.98 -0.16 -16.07
C SER A 324 -0.43 0.88 -15.08
N ARG A 325 -0.34 2.15 -15.52
CA ARG A 325 0.07 3.29 -14.68
C ARG A 325 -1.01 3.78 -13.70
N ARG A 326 -2.24 3.26 -13.71
CA ARG A 326 -3.26 3.62 -12.71
C ARG A 326 -2.71 3.26 -11.33
N ARG A 327 -2.65 4.24 -10.44
CA ARG A 327 -2.00 4.10 -9.13
C ARG A 327 -2.80 3.10 -8.27
N PRO A 328 -2.21 1.99 -7.79
CA PRO A 328 -2.86 1.09 -6.82
C PRO A 328 -3.22 1.79 -5.49
N VAL A 329 -2.74 3.02 -5.29
CA VAL A 329 -2.98 3.88 -4.11
C VAL A 329 -4.43 4.37 -4.04
N ALA A 330 -5.06 4.71 -5.17
CA ALA A 330 -6.45 5.18 -5.15
C ALA A 330 -7.44 4.06 -4.75
N ALA A 331 -7.19 2.85 -5.25
CA ALA A 331 -7.93 1.65 -4.84
C ALA A 331 -7.73 1.36 -3.34
N LEU A 332 -6.50 1.50 -2.84
CA LEU A 332 -6.15 1.33 -1.44
C LEU A 332 -6.89 2.33 -0.52
N GLY A 333 -6.84 3.61 -0.86
CA GLY A 333 -7.51 4.66 -0.09
C GLY A 333 -9.02 4.46 -0.05
N SER A 334 -9.65 4.14 -1.19
CA SER A 334 -11.09 3.88 -1.27
C SER A 334 -11.53 2.72 -0.36
N GLU A 335 -10.76 1.63 -0.28
CA GLU A 335 -11.08 0.51 0.61
C GLU A 335 -10.90 0.86 2.09
N MET A 336 -9.81 1.56 2.44
CA MET A 336 -9.58 2.04 3.80
C MET A 336 -10.74 2.89 4.30
N HIS A 337 -11.24 3.79 3.45
CA HIS A 337 -12.40 4.63 3.76
C HIS A 337 -13.69 3.82 3.88
N ALA A 338 -13.93 2.88 2.97
CA ALA A 338 -15.13 2.04 3.00
C ALA A 338 -15.21 1.24 4.30
N TRP A 339 -14.14 0.54 4.67
CA TRP A 339 -14.11 -0.26 5.89
C TRP A 339 -14.18 0.59 7.16
N ARG A 340 -13.53 1.76 7.19
CA ARG A 340 -13.68 2.70 8.31
C ARG A 340 -15.13 3.15 8.48
N ARG A 341 -15.85 3.42 7.39
CA ARG A 341 -17.25 3.85 7.45
C ARG A 341 -18.17 2.75 7.96
N ILE A 342 -17.96 1.51 7.50
CA ILE A 342 -18.72 0.35 7.99
C ILE A 342 -18.42 0.11 9.48
N TRP A 343 -17.16 0.23 9.90
CA TRP A 343 -16.77 0.18 11.31
C TRP A 343 -17.49 1.21 12.18
N LEU A 344 -17.59 2.45 11.71
CA LEU A 344 -18.30 3.49 12.45
C LEU A 344 -19.80 3.17 12.59
N ALA A 345 -20.42 2.57 11.57
CA ALA A 345 -21.80 2.10 11.65
C ALA A 345 -21.95 0.94 12.66
N ALA A 346 -21.03 -0.02 12.66
CA ALA A 346 -21.02 -1.10 13.65
C ALA A 346 -20.83 -0.58 15.09
N LEU A 347 -19.99 0.45 15.29
CA LEU A 347 -19.83 1.11 16.58
C LEU A 347 -21.08 1.89 17.01
N ASP A 348 -21.72 2.60 16.09
CA ASP A 348 -22.95 3.35 16.37
C ASP A 348 -24.09 2.39 16.74
N GLU A 349 -24.23 1.31 15.99
CA GLU A 349 -25.11 0.19 16.29
C GLU A 349 -24.83 -0.38 17.70
N ALA A 350 -23.57 -0.68 18.03
CA ALA A 350 -23.19 -1.26 19.32
C ALA A 350 -23.45 -0.32 20.51
N LEU A 351 -23.24 0.99 20.32
CA LEU A 351 -23.43 1.98 21.38
C LEU A 351 -24.89 2.39 21.59
N THR A 352 -25.70 2.34 20.53
CA THR A 352 -27.14 2.68 20.58
C THR A 352 -28.02 1.47 20.85
N GLY A 353 -27.51 0.25 20.64
CA GLY A 353 -28.27 -1.00 20.68
C GLY A 353 -29.28 -1.15 19.54
N SER A 354 -29.24 -0.27 18.53
CA SER A 354 -30.17 -0.29 17.40
C SER A 354 -29.64 -1.18 16.29
N ALA A 355 -30.10 -2.42 16.22
CA ALA A 355 -29.68 -3.40 15.22
C ALA A 355 -29.95 -2.93 13.78
N LEU A 356 -28.91 -2.90 12.94
CA LEU A 356 -29.01 -2.58 11.52
C LEU A 356 -29.28 -3.83 10.68
N THR A 357 -28.82 -4.99 11.14
CA THR A 357 -28.99 -6.30 10.49
C THR A 357 -29.11 -7.40 11.55
N PRO A 358 -29.63 -8.61 11.19
CA PRO A 358 -29.68 -9.75 12.11
C PRO A 358 -28.30 -10.15 12.68
N GLY A 359 -27.21 -9.86 11.96
CA GLY A 359 -25.85 -10.10 12.43
C GLY A 359 -25.48 -9.33 13.70
N HIS A 360 -26.24 -8.30 14.10
CA HIS A 360 -26.11 -7.67 15.42
C HIS A 360 -26.10 -8.71 16.56
N GLU A 361 -27.03 -9.68 16.50
CA GLU A 361 -27.25 -10.66 17.56
C GLU A 361 -26.43 -11.94 17.41
N THR A 362 -25.95 -12.23 16.20
CA THR A 362 -25.25 -13.49 15.91
C THR A 362 -23.74 -13.34 15.68
N SER A 363 -23.28 -12.19 15.16
CA SER A 363 -21.87 -11.99 14.81
C SER A 363 -20.98 -11.72 16.03
N PRO A 364 -19.78 -12.35 16.11
CA PRO A 364 -18.87 -12.20 17.25
C PRO A 364 -18.29 -10.78 17.43
N TYR A 365 -18.33 -9.95 16.37
CA TYR A 365 -17.76 -8.59 16.38
C TYR A 365 -18.80 -7.52 16.05
N ARG A 366 -20.03 -7.70 16.56
CA ARG A 366 -21.15 -6.75 16.44
C ARG A 366 -21.84 -6.53 17.78
N GLY A 367 -22.62 -5.45 17.90
CA GLY A 367 -23.37 -5.14 19.11
C GLY A 367 -22.49 -5.06 20.36
N GLN A 368 -22.98 -5.58 21.49
CA GLN A 368 -22.23 -5.59 22.76
C GLN A 368 -20.91 -6.37 22.69
N ARG A 369 -20.86 -7.47 21.93
CA ARG A 369 -19.64 -8.29 21.77
C ARG A 369 -18.51 -7.53 21.10
N LEU A 370 -18.84 -6.56 20.23
CA LEU A 370 -17.85 -5.65 19.66
C LEU A 370 -17.20 -4.78 20.75
N LEU A 371 -17.98 -4.22 21.68
CA LEU A 371 -17.47 -3.40 22.77
C LEU A 371 -16.61 -4.22 23.74
N GLU A 372 -17.01 -5.46 24.01
CA GLU A 372 -16.22 -6.41 24.80
C GLU A 372 -14.88 -6.73 24.12
N ALA A 373 -14.88 -7.00 22.81
CA ALA A 373 -13.67 -7.25 22.03
C ALA A 373 -12.74 -6.03 22.02
N ILE A 374 -13.27 -4.81 21.89
CA ILE A 374 -12.49 -3.58 21.98
C ILE A 374 -11.85 -3.43 23.37
N THR A 375 -12.60 -3.77 24.43
CA THR A 375 -12.09 -3.71 25.81
C THR A 375 -10.98 -4.73 26.05
N ARG A 376 -11.14 -5.95 25.50
CA ARG A 376 -10.20 -7.05 25.67
C ARG A 376 -8.92 -6.88 24.84
N ASP A 377 -9.05 -6.57 23.56
CA ASP A 377 -7.97 -6.66 22.56
C ASP A 377 -7.52 -5.29 22.02
N GLY A 378 -8.29 -4.24 22.29
CA GLY A 378 -8.12 -2.90 21.75
C GLY A 378 -8.82 -2.70 20.40
N ALA A 379 -9.05 -1.43 20.05
CA ALA A 379 -9.84 -1.04 18.87
C ALA A 379 -9.26 -1.57 17.55
N ASP A 380 -7.94 -1.59 17.37
CA ASP A 380 -7.33 -2.05 16.12
C ASP A 380 -7.53 -3.55 15.86
N GLN A 381 -7.38 -4.38 16.90
CA GLN A 381 -7.54 -5.83 16.77
C GLN A 381 -9.01 -6.18 16.58
N ALA A 382 -9.90 -5.56 17.35
CA ALA A 382 -11.34 -5.72 17.19
C ALA A 382 -11.81 -5.26 15.81
N PHE A 383 -11.31 -4.13 15.29
CA PHE A 383 -11.57 -3.68 13.93
C PHE A 383 -11.10 -4.66 12.88
N TRP A 384 -9.88 -5.19 13.00
CA TRP A 384 -9.38 -6.18 12.05
C TRP A 384 -10.25 -7.44 12.04
N ALA A 385 -10.55 -7.98 13.21
CA ALA A 385 -11.34 -9.19 13.36
C ALA A 385 -12.79 -8.98 12.87
N PHE A 386 -13.37 -7.81 13.14
CA PHE A 386 -14.65 -7.37 12.57
C PHE A 386 -14.61 -7.41 11.03
N VAL A 387 -13.62 -6.77 10.41
CA VAL A 387 -13.53 -6.73 8.95
C VAL A 387 -13.33 -8.14 8.37
N MET A 388 -12.50 -8.99 8.98
CA MET A 388 -12.32 -10.36 8.49
C MET A 388 -13.61 -11.18 8.61
N ALA A 389 -14.38 -11.01 9.69
CA ALA A 389 -15.68 -11.66 9.84
C ALA A 389 -16.70 -11.17 8.78
N GLU A 390 -16.75 -9.87 8.48
CA GLU A 390 -17.59 -9.32 7.41
C GLU A 390 -17.11 -9.72 6.00
N VAL A 391 -15.82 -9.96 5.80
CA VAL A 391 -15.30 -10.45 4.53
C VAL A 391 -15.66 -11.92 4.31
N GLU A 392 -15.63 -12.73 5.37
CA GLU A 392 -15.96 -14.16 5.35
C GLU A 392 -17.48 -14.42 5.30
N SER A 393 -18.27 -13.60 5.99
CA SER A 393 -19.73 -13.70 6.03
C SER A 393 -20.34 -12.30 5.96
N PRO A 394 -20.46 -11.72 4.75
CA PRO A 394 -20.93 -10.35 4.56
C PRO A 394 -22.36 -10.17 5.06
N ASP A 395 -22.56 -9.20 5.97
CA ASP A 395 -23.87 -8.88 6.53
C ASP A 395 -24.07 -7.36 6.55
N LEU A 396 -23.34 -6.65 7.42
CA LEU A 396 -23.40 -5.18 7.45
C LEU A 396 -22.79 -4.56 6.20
N GLN A 397 -21.71 -5.15 5.69
CA GLN A 397 -21.13 -4.71 4.42
C GLN A 397 -22.17 -4.78 3.29
N ALA A 398 -22.93 -5.87 3.20
CA ALA A 398 -23.93 -6.08 2.16
C ALA A 398 -25.07 -5.05 2.27
N ARG A 399 -25.53 -4.74 3.49
CA ARG A 399 -26.55 -3.69 3.72
C ARG A 399 -26.04 -2.29 3.36
N LEU A 400 -24.78 -1.98 3.67
CA LEU A 400 -24.23 -0.63 3.56
C LEU A 400 -23.46 -0.35 2.26
N ASP A 401 -23.41 -1.30 1.33
CA ASP A 401 -22.75 -1.05 0.06
C ASP A 401 -23.53 -0.01 -0.76
N THR A 402 -22.86 1.10 -1.08
CA THR A 402 -23.50 2.36 -1.51
C THR A 402 -24.09 2.32 -2.93
N GLY A 403 -24.13 1.15 -3.57
CA GLY A 403 -24.63 0.96 -4.92
C GLY A 403 -26.16 1.00 -5.05
N ALA A 404 -26.93 1.00 -3.95
CA ALA A 404 -28.36 0.66 -4.01
C ALA A 404 -29.36 1.63 -3.33
N GLY A 405 -28.96 2.75 -2.70
CA GLY A 405 -29.98 3.69 -2.17
C GLY A 405 -29.52 4.80 -1.23
N ILE A 406 -30.46 5.69 -0.89
CA ILE A 406 -30.26 6.85 0.01
C ILE A 406 -30.11 6.42 1.49
N GLU A 407 -30.72 5.31 1.88
CA GLU A 407 -30.73 4.83 3.26
C GLU A 407 -29.33 4.48 3.80
N PRO A 408 -28.49 3.66 3.11
CA PRO A 408 -27.09 3.45 3.51
C PRO A 408 -26.30 4.75 3.70
N ILE A 409 -26.52 5.75 2.85
CA ILE A 409 -25.85 7.05 2.95
C ILE A 409 -26.25 7.75 4.26
N ARG A 410 -27.54 7.72 4.61
CA ARG A 410 -28.05 8.32 5.85
C ARG A 410 -27.50 7.62 7.10
N ILE A 411 -27.46 6.29 7.11
CA ILE A 411 -26.89 5.50 8.22
C ILE A 411 -25.41 5.86 8.41
N LEU A 412 -24.63 5.82 7.34
CA LEU A 412 -23.20 6.17 7.39
C LEU A 412 -22.97 7.63 7.82
N ALA A 413 -23.83 8.56 7.42
CA ALA A 413 -23.77 9.95 7.86
C ALA A 413 -24.14 10.13 9.34
N ALA A 414 -25.11 9.38 9.84
CA ALA A 414 -25.47 9.36 11.26
C ALA A 414 -24.30 8.84 12.12
N ALA A 415 -23.69 7.72 11.73
CA ALA A 415 -22.52 7.17 12.40
C ALA A 415 -21.32 8.13 12.43
N GLU A 416 -21.07 8.88 11.35
CA GLU A 416 -20.02 9.90 11.31
C GLU A 416 -20.35 11.11 12.22
N ARG A 417 -21.62 11.51 12.34
CA ARG A 417 -22.04 12.52 13.32
C ARG A 417 -21.86 12.02 14.75
N ALA A 418 -22.22 10.77 15.03
CA ALA A 418 -22.04 10.15 16.34
C ALA A 418 -20.55 10.12 16.74
N ARG A 419 -19.65 9.78 15.81
CA ARG A 419 -18.19 9.89 16.00
C ARG A 419 -17.76 11.28 16.45
N ILE A 420 -18.22 12.33 15.76
CA ILE A 420 -17.86 13.72 16.10
C ILE A 420 -18.29 14.05 17.54
N LEU A 421 -19.49 13.62 17.94
CA LEU A 421 -20.00 13.82 19.29
C LEU A 421 -19.16 13.06 20.32
N ARG A 422 -18.84 11.78 20.07
CA ARG A 422 -17.95 10.99 20.96
C ARG A 422 -16.60 11.65 21.16
N PHE A 423 -15.95 12.09 20.09
CA PHE A 423 -14.66 12.77 20.18
C PHE A 423 -14.75 14.08 20.98
N ARG A 424 -15.80 14.88 20.76
CA ARG A 424 -16.02 16.12 21.51
C ARG A 424 -16.23 15.85 23.00
N ASN A 425 -17.03 14.84 23.35
CA ASN A 425 -17.29 14.45 24.73
C ASN A 425 -16.01 13.94 25.41
N ALA A 426 -15.28 13.01 24.78
CA ALA A 426 -14.00 12.52 25.32
C ALA A 426 -12.97 13.65 25.53
N ARG A 427 -12.92 14.64 24.63
CA ARG A 427 -12.07 15.81 24.80
C ARG A 427 -12.53 16.70 25.96
N ALA A 428 -13.85 16.88 26.14
CA ALA A 428 -14.40 17.61 27.26
C ALA A 428 -14.08 16.93 28.60
N ASP A 429 -14.24 15.61 28.68
CA ASP A 429 -13.93 14.82 29.87
C ASP A 429 -12.45 14.84 30.20
N ARG A 430 -11.55 14.73 29.20
CA ARG A 430 -10.11 14.91 29.40
C ARG A 430 -9.79 16.31 29.95
N ARG A 431 -10.47 17.35 29.49
CA ARG A 431 -10.31 18.72 30.02
C ARG A 431 -10.81 18.82 31.47
N ARG A 432 -11.92 18.16 31.81
CA ARG A 432 -12.44 18.09 33.19
C ARG A 432 -11.46 17.36 34.10
N ALA A 433 -10.97 16.19 33.70
CA ALA A 433 -9.97 15.42 34.44
C ALA A 433 -8.67 16.22 34.67
N LEU A 434 -8.17 16.92 33.65
CA LEU A 434 -7.00 17.79 33.80
C LEU A 434 -7.24 18.97 34.73
N ARG A 435 -8.45 19.54 34.76
CA ARG A 435 -8.81 20.59 35.72
C ARG A 435 -8.88 20.03 37.14
N HIS A 436 -9.45 18.85 37.31
CA HIS A 436 -9.52 18.15 38.60
C HIS A 436 -8.12 17.84 39.13
N ALA A 437 -7.27 17.21 38.32
CA ALA A 437 -5.89 16.90 38.69
C ALA A 437 -5.08 18.16 39.06
N ARG A 438 -5.31 19.30 38.39
CA ARG A 438 -4.71 20.58 38.77
C ARG A 438 -5.27 21.15 40.06
N ALA A 439 -6.58 21.02 40.30
CA ALA A 439 -7.21 21.45 41.55
C ALA A 439 -6.72 20.61 42.75
N GLU A 440 -6.43 19.33 42.53
CA GLU A 440 -5.84 18.41 43.51
C GLU A 440 -4.33 18.58 43.69
N GLY A 441 -3.69 19.46 42.92
CA GLY A 441 -2.25 19.71 42.99
C GLY A 441 -1.36 18.59 42.43
N THR A 442 -1.94 17.57 41.77
CA THR A 442 -1.17 16.47 41.16
C THR A 442 -0.47 16.88 39.86
N LEU A 443 -0.91 17.97 39.23
CA LEU A 443 -0.29 18.56 38.05
C LEU A 443 0.03 20.04 38.28
N PRO A 444 1.16 20.55 37.73
CA PRO A 444 1.51 21.95 37.85
C PRO A 444 0.43 22.86 37.23
N PRO A 445 0.25 24.08 37.77
CA PRO A 445 -0.69 25.05 37.22
C PRO A 445 -0.36 25.32 35.75
N SER A 446 -1.38 25.54 34.91
CA SER A 446 -1.13 25.81 33.51
C SER A 446 -0.32 27.09 33.38
N THR A 447 0.90 26.99 32.86
CA THR A 447 1.67 28.16 32.42
C THR A 447 0.79 28.93 31.43
N PRO A 448 0.43 30.19 31.72
CA PRO A 448 -0.34 30.98 30.79
C PRO A 448 0.45 31.04 29.48
N LYS A 449 -0.17 30.64 28.37
CA LYS A 449 0.40 30.89 27.05
C LYS A 449 0.48 32.41 26.93
N SER A 450 1.69 32.95 27.02
CA SER A 450 1.98 34.32 26.63
C SER A 450 1.35 34.51 25.25
N LYS A 451 0.27 35.31 25.21
CA LYS A 451 -0.23 35.82 23.95
C LYS A 451 0.91 36.69 23.42
N MET A 452 1.51 36.25 22.33
CA MET A 452 2.50 37.00 21.55
C MET A 452 1.76 38.17 20.87
N THR A 453 1.28 39.11 21.68
CA THR A 453 0.48 40.27 21.27
C THR A 453 0.81 41.49 22.11
N ASP A 454 2.01 41.54 22.69
CA ASP A 454 2.65 42.79 23.10
C ASP A 454 3.87 42.99 22.21
N LEU A 455 3.63 43.68 21.10
CA LEU A 455 4.67 44.35 20.34
C LEU A 455 5.35 45.34 21.29
N GLN A 456 6.66 45.18 21.49
CA GLN A 456 7.45 46.33 21.91
C GLN A 456 7.28 47.43 20.85
N PRO A 457 6.95 48.67 21.23
CA PRO A 457 7.02 49.78 20.30
C PRO A 457 8.48 49.97 19.92
N MET A 458 8.80 49.66 18.65
CA MET A 458 10.11 50.00 18.09
C MET A 458 10.31 51.51 18.22
N THR A 459 11.45 51.87 18.81
CA THR A 459 11.90 53.25 18.96
C THR A 459 12.06 53.86 17.57
N ALA A 460 11.41 55.00 17.36
CA ALA A 460 11.44 55.73 16.10
C ALA A 460 12.88 56.17 15.76
N PRO A 461 13.37 55.95 14.53
CA PRO A 461 14.61 56.54 14.07
C PRO A 461 14.44 58.04 13.75
N VAL A 462 15.52 58.78 14.02
CA VAL A 462 15.75 60.22 13.87
C VAL A 462 15.34 60.76 12.48
N PRO A 463 14.79 61.99 12.38
CA PRO A 463 14.29 62.55 11.13
C PRO A 463 15.42 62.85 10.14
N VAL A 464 15.32 62.27 8.94
CA VAL A 464 16.08 62.68 7.76
C VAL A 464 15.22 63.68 6.97
N ALA A 465 15.86 64.75 6.52
CA ALA A 465 15.28 65.89 5.79
C ALA A 465 14.40 65.48 4.58
N PRO A 466 13.41 66.31 4.21
CA PRO A 466 12.40 65.94 3.21
C PRO A 466 13.01 65.93 1.80
N PRO A 467 12.75 64.91 0.98
CA PRO A 467 12.90 65.04 -0.46
C PRO A 467 11.67 65.74 -1.05
N VAL A 468 11.99 66.53 -2.06
CA VAL A 468 11.14 67.30 -2.98
C VAL A 468 9.81 66.60 -3.30
N ALA A 469 8.73 67.37 -3.25
CA ALA A 469 7.38 66.99 -3.62
C ALA A 469 7.33 66.35 -5.03
N SER A 470 7.01 65.05 -5.06
CA SER A 470 6.58 64.37 -6.28
C SER A 470 5.12 64.72 -6.58
N ALA A 471 4.86 64.92 -7.88
CA ALA A 471 3.60 65.30 -8.49
C ALA A 471 2.40 64.43 -8.04
N PRO A 472 1.17 64.98 -8.08
CA PRO A 472 -0.03 64.25 -7.63
C PRO A 472 -0.23 62.97 -8.42
N GLU A 473 -0.43 61.86 -7.70
CA GLU A 473 -0.86 60.57 -8.27
C GLU A 473 -2.16 60.76 -9.06
N PRO A 474 -2.29 60.12 -10.24
CA PRO A 474 -3.51 60.15 -11.02
C PRO A 474 -4.65 59.55 -10.21
N ALA A 475 -5.80 60.22 -10.22
CA ALA A 475 -7.02 59.77 -9.55
C ALA A 475 -7.35 58.32 -9.94
N VAL A 476 -7.40 57.44 -8.93
CA VAL A 476 -7.89 56.06 -9.07
C VAL A 476 -9.33 56.13 -9.62
N PRO A 477 -9.67 55.37 -10.66
CA PRO A 477 -11.00 55.43 -11.27
C PRO A 477 -12.09 55.05 -10.26
N GLU A 478 -13.13 55.89 -10.13
CA GLU A 478 -14.26 55.73 -9.20
C GLU A 478 -14.99 54.37 -9.31
N THR A 479 -14.82 53.65 -10.43
CA THR A 479 -15.45 52.35 -10.72
C THR A 479 -15.03 51.23 -9.76
N ASP A 480 -13.80 51.23 -9.24
CA ASP A 480 -13.35 50.14 -8.36
C ASP A 480 -13.94 50.24 -6.95
N ALA A 481 -14.15 51.46 -6.45
CA ALA A 481 -14.75 51.68 -5.14
C ALA A 481 -16.23 51.23 -5.09
N ALA A 482 -17.00 51.50 -6.15
CA ALA A 482 -18.39 51.07 -6.25
C ALA A 482 -18.54 49.55 -6.34
N LEU A 483 -17.66 48.88 -7.08
CA LEU A 483 -17.61 47.42 -7.20
C LEU A 483 -17.24 46.74 -5.87
N VAL A 484 -16.26 47.29 -5.16
CA VAL A 484 -15.88 46.82 -3.82
C VAL A 484 -17.03 47.00 -2.84
N ALA A 485 -17.71 48.15 -2.87
CA ALA A 485 -18.89 48.40 -2.03
C ALA A 485 -20.02 47.40 -2.32
N LEU A 486 -20.31 47.12 -3.60
CA LEU A 486 -21.30 46.13 -4.03
C LEU A 486 -21.01 44.73 -3.46
N LEU A 487 -19.75 44.29 -3.56
CA LEU A 487 -19.30 42.97 -3.13
C LEU A 487 -19.02 42.86 -1.61
N SER A 488 -19.06 43.96 -0.87
CA SER A 488 -18.83 43.96 0.59
C SER A 488 -20.11 43.80 1.41
N THR A 489 -21.27 43.73 0.75
CA THR A 489 -22.57 43.55 1.41
C THR A 489 -22.76 42.15 1.99
N GLU A 490 -23.59 42.01 3.02
CA GLU A 490 -23.95 40.69 3.59
C GLU A 490 -24.70 39.81 2.56
N GLU A 491 -25.48 40.43 1.68
CA GLU A 491 -26.14 39.74 0.58
C GLU A 491 -25.11 39.17 -0.42
N ALA A 492 -24.05 39.93 -0.75
CA ALA A 492 -22.96 39.45 -1.58
C ALA A 492 -22.24 38.25 -0.93
N ARG A 493 -22.03 38.28 0.39
CA ARG A 493 -21.45 37.15 1.14
C ARG A 493 -22.32 35.90 1.08
N ALA A 494 -23.64 36.06 1.21
CA ALA A 494 -24.60 34.97 1.10
C ALA A 494 -24.61 34.37 -0.32
N GLU A 495 -24.65 35.20 -1.36
CA GLU A 495 -24.53 34.77 -2.76
C GLU A 495 -23.20 34.09 -3.03
N ALA A 496 -22.09 34.64 -2.52
CA ALA A 496 -20.76 34.06 -2.68
C ALA A 496 -20.67 32.67 -2.06
N LYS A 497 -21.28 32.47 -0.89
CA LYS A 497 -21.37 31.16 -0.24
C LYS A 497 -22.22 30.18 -1.06
N LYS A 498 -23.36 30.63 -1.58
CA LYS A 498 -24.22 29.82 -2.46
C LYS A 498 -23.49 29.43 -3.75
N LEU A 499 -22.84 30.38 -4.41
CA LEU A 499 -22.08 30.17 -5.64
C LEU A 499 -20.88 29.23 -5.42
N TRP A 500 -20.22 29.34 -4.27
CA TRP A 500 -19.13 28.42 -3.89
C TRP A 500 -19.61 26.98 -3.71
N TRP A 501 -20.80 26.77 -3.14
CA TRP A 501 -21.45 25.47 -3.05
C TRP A 501 -21.95 24.96 -4.42
N TYR A 502 -22.42 25.87 -5.27
CA TYR A 502 -22.82 25.57 -6.64
C TYR A 502 -21.67 24.96 -7.45
N TRP A 503 -20.43 25.42 -7.19
CA TRP A 503 -19.21 24.86 -7.78
C TRP A 503 -18.73 23.55 -7.16
N GLN A 504 -19.31 23.08 -6.05
CA GLN A 504 -18.80 21.92 -5.31
C GLN A 504 -18.70 20.64 -6.17
N PRO A 505 -19.71 20.25 -6.99
CA PRO A 505 -19.60 19.07 -7.84
C PRO A 505 -18.47 19.17 -8.87
N ALA A 506 -18.27 20.36 -9.44
CA ALA A 506 -17.17 20.63 -10.37
C ALA A 506 -15.81 20.72 -9.68
N SER A 507 -15.75 21.02 -8.37
CA SER A 507 -14.50 20.91 -7.61
C SER A 507 -14.12 19.45 -7.33
N GLU A 508 -15.11 18.60 -7.04
CA GLU A 508 -14.89 17.17 -6.75
C GLU A 508 -14.62 16.36 -8.02
N PHE A 509 -15.32 16.68 -9.11
CA PHE A 509 -15.16 16.00 -10.40
C PHE A 509 -15.08 17.01 -11.56
N PRO A 510 -13.97 17.78 -11.68
CA PRO A 510 -13.81 18.84 -12.68
C PRO A 510 -14.09 18.42 -14.11
N ARG A 511 -13.61 17.24 -14.51
CA ARG A 511 -13.75 16.74 -15.89
C ARG A 511 -15.19 16.41 -16.28
N LEU A 512 -16.04 16.09 -15.31
CA LEU A 512 -17.43 15.71 -15.54
C LEU A 512 -18.36 16.91 -15.44
N HIS A 513 -18.13 17.79 -14.46
CA HIS A 513 -19.10 18.82 -14.11
C HIS A 513 -18.68 20.24 -14.49
N ALA A 514 -17.39 20.55 -14.72
CA ALA A 514 -16.96 21.94 -14.94
C ALA A 514 -17.66 22.62 -16.13
N ALA A 515 -17.74 21.94 -17.28
CA ALA A 515 -18.45 22.47 -18.45
C ALA A 515 -19.95 22.66 -18.19
N ALA A 516 -20.61 21.65 -17.60
CA ALA A 516 -22.04 21.70 -17.34
C ALA A 516 -22.39 22.82 -16.35
N THR A 517 -21.64 22.94 -15.25
CA THR A 517 -21.81 24.01 -14.27
C THR A 517 -21.53 25.38 -14.87
N ALA A 518 -20.47 25.53 -15.68
CA ALA A 518 -20.16 26.80 -16.34
C ALA A 518 -21.23 27.21 -17.36
N LYS A 519 -21.79 26.25 -18.13
CA LYS A 519 -22.90 26.50 -19.07
C LYS A 519 -24.16 26.95 -18.35
N LEU A 520 -24.55 26.26 -17.28
CA LEU A 520 -25.72 26.64 -16.48
C LEU A 520 -25.61 28.08 -15.98
N LEU A 521 -24.44 28.47 -15.47
CA LEU A 521 -24.18 29.85 -15.06
C LEU A 521 -24.19 30.84 -16.23
N LEU A 522 -23.68 30.47 -17.41
CA LEU A 522 -23.68 31.34 -18.59
C LEU A 522 -25.07 31.54 -19.20
N ASP A 523 -25.86 30.47 -19.26
CA ASP A 523 -27.12 30.43 -20.00
C ASP A 523 -28.26 31.10 -19.22
N GLU A 524 -28.46 30.76 -17.95
CA GLU A 524 -29.67 31.18 -17.21
C GLU A 524 -29.44 31.53 -15.73
N ASP A 525 -28.42 30.94 -15.07
CA ASP A 525 -28.35 30.99 -13.60
C ASP A 525 -27.59 32.20 -13.03
N LEU A 526 -26.65 32.84 -13.75
CA LEU A 526 -25.88 33.93 -13.14
C LEU A 526 -26.77 35.15 -12.85
N ASP A 527 -27.59 35.57 -13.82
CA ASP A 527 -28.47 36.74 -13.66
C ASP A 527 -29.66 36.45 -12.72
N GLY A 528 -30.19 35.22 -12.76
CA GLY A 528 -31.33 34.82 -11.95
C GLY A 528 -30.99 34.43 -10.51
N GLN A 529 -29.96 33.60 -10.31
CA GLN A 529 -29.64 33.02 -9.00
C GLN A 529 -28.57 33.79 -8.21
N PHE A 530 -27.80 34.64 -8.90
CA PHE A 530 -26.67 35.41 -8.34
C PHE A 530 -26.63 36.87 -8.85
N PRO A 531 -27.72 37.65 -8.68
CA PRO A 531 -27.87 38.98 -9.25
C PRO A 531 -26.83 40.00 -8.76
N ILE A 532 -26.22 39.83 -7.59
CA ILE A 532 -25.10 40.68 -7.16
C ILE A 532 -23.85 40.36 -7.96
N PHE A 533 -23.56 39.07 -8.16
CA PHE A 533 -22.41 38.64 -8.96
C PHE A 533 -22.58 38.95 -10.45
N ALA A 534 -23.80 38.92 -10.99
CA ALA A 534 -24.08 39.37 -12.35
C ALA A 534 -23.75 40.86 -12.54
N ARG A 535 -24.26 41.73 -11.66
CA ARG A 535 -23.95 43.18 -11.69
C ARG A 535 -22.46 43.45 -11.45
N ALA A 536 -21.83 42.69 -10.56
CA ALA A 536 -20.39 42.79 -10.35
C ALA A 536 -19.61 42.40 -11.60
N ASP A 537 -20.05 41.36 -12.32
CA ASP A 537 -19.45 40.95 -13.59
C ASP A 537 -19.61 42.02 -14.68
N GLU A 538 -20.81 42.61 -14.81
CA GLU A 538 -21.04 43.76 -15.71
C GLU A 538 -20.10 44.92 -15.41
N ALA A 539 -19.96 45.29 -14.13
CA ALA A 539 -19.03 46.34 -13.70
C ALA A 539 -17.56 45.96 -13.95
N MET A 540 -17.21 44.68 -13.91
CA MET A 540 -15.88 44.18 -14.29
C MET A 540 -15.68 44.13 -15.82
N GLY A 541 -16.72 44.27 -16.62
CA GLY A 541 -16.67 44.16 -18.09
C GLY A 541 -16.87 42.73 -18.61
N GLY A 542 -17.57 41.87 -17.87
CA GLY A 542 -17.87 40.49 -18.26
C GLY A 542 -16.72 39.50 -18.02
N GLU A 543 -15.76 39.83 -17.16
CA GLU A 543 -14.54 39.04 -16.96
C GLU A 543 -14.79 37.68 -16.31
N TYR A 544 -15.78 37.58 -15.42
CA TYR A 544 -16.19 36.31 -14.84
C TYR A 544 -16.90 35.45 -15.88
N ARG A 545 -17.83 35.99 -16.68
CA ARG A 545 -18.42 35.26 -17.82
C ARG A 545 -17.35 34.81 -18.84
N ALA A 546 -16.32 35.61 -19.08
CA ALA A 546 -15.20 35.20 -19.93
C ALA A 546 -14.43 34.00 -19.36
N ASN A 547 -14.25 33.93 -18.03
CA ASN A 547 -13.67 32.77 -17.35
C ASN A 547 -14.57 31.53 -17.45
N LEU A 548 -15.89 31.69 -17.31
CA LEU A 548 -16.85 30.60 -17.49
C LEU A 548 -16.83 30.06 -18.92
N ALA A 549 -16.84 30.94 -19.93
CA ALA A 549 -16.75 30.54 -21.33
C ALA A 549 -15.44 29.79 -21.62
N LYS A 550 -14.35 30.18 -20.94
CA LYS A 550 -13.09 29.46 -21.04
C LYS A 550 -13.18 28.05 -20.46
N LEU A 551 -13.85 27.85 -19.32
CA LEU A 551 -14.12 26.51 -18.78
C LEU A 551 -14.93 25.67 -19.74
N VAL A 552 -16.02 26.22 -20.31
CA VAL A 552 -16.84 25.50 -21.31
C VAL A 552 -15.99 25.06 -22.50
N SER A 553 -15.28 25.98 -23.15
CA SER A 553 -14.44 25.65 -24.32
C SER A 553 -13.32 24.64 -24.02
N THR A 554 -12.89 24.53 -22.76
CA THR A 554 -11.81 23.64 -22.34
C THR A 554 -12.33 22.23 -22.01
N PHE A 555 -13.52 22.13 -21.43
CA PHE A 555 -14.10 20.87 -20.96
C PHE A 555 -15.20 20.29 -21.88
N ASP A 556 -15.71 21.06 -22.83
CA ASP A 556 -16.80 20.69 -23.75
C ASP A 556 -16.38 20.76 -25.23
N LEU A 557 -15.46 19.88 -25.64
CA LEU A 557 -15.06 19.78 -27.04
C LEU A 557 -16.17 19.13 -27.90
N PRO A 558 -16.38 19.60 -29.15
CA PRO A 558 -17.40 19.05 -30.04
C PRO A 558 -17.16 17.57 -30.35
N ARG A 559 -18.24 16.78 -30.31
CA ARG A 559 -18.24 15.32 -30.51
C ARG A 559 -17.94 14.96 -31.96
N GLN A 560 -17.15 13.92 -32.19
CA GLN A 560 -17.07 13.31 -33.52
C GLN A 560 -18.25 12.34 -33.72
N LEU A 561 -18.71 12.18 -34.96
CA LEU A 561 -19.92 11.43 -35.34
C LEU A 561 -19.96 9.95 -34.91
N HIS A 562 -18.83 9.40 -34.46
CA HIS A 562 -18.63 7.99 -34.12
C HIS A 562 -18.31 7.73 -32.63
N GLU A 563 -18.43 8.74 -31.75
CA GLU A 563 -18.07 8.64 -30.33
C GLU A 563 -19.31 8.46 -29.42
N ASP A 564 -19.17 7.66 -28.35
CA ASP A 564 -20.22 7.31 -27.38
C ASP A 564 -20.87 8.53 -26.69
N ARG A 565 -22.19 8.47 -26.44
CA ARG A 565 -23.01 9.61 -25.97
C ARG A 565 -22.68 10.17 -24.58
N VAL A 566 -21.86 9.50 -23.77
CA VAL A 566 -21.68 9.79 -22.32
C VAL A 566 -20.34 10.49 -21.98
N ALA A 567 -19.38 10.60 -22.91
CA ALA A 567 -18.05 11.15 -22.60
C ALA A 567 -17.90 12.64 -23.01
N THR A 568 -17.61 13.52 -22.05
CA THR A 568 -17.02 14.84 -22.32
C THR A 568 -15.55 14.65 -22.69
N ARG A 569 -15.12 15.15 -23.85
CA ARG A 569 -13.71 15.05 -24.27
C ARG A 569 -12.94 16.22 -23.68
N VAL A 570 -12.38 16.02 -22.49
CA VAL A 570 -11.35 16.90 -21.94
C VAL A 570 -10.03 16.58 -22.66
N PRO A 571 -9.27 17.57 -23.15
CA PRO A 571 -7.97 17.32 -23.77
C PRO A 571 -7.06 16.44 -22.92
N ASP A 572 -6.39 15.45 -23.54
CA ASP A 572 -5.56 14.46 -22.83
C ASP A 572 -4.41 15.05 -22.01
N PHE A 573 -3.99 16.28 -22.33
CA PHE A 573 -2.95 16.99 -21.61
C PHE A 573 -3.44 17.67 -20.32
N ILE A 574 -4.76 17.76 -20.11
CA ILE A 574 -5.36 18.30 -18.90
C ILE A 574 -5.57 17.16 -17.92
N ASP A 575 -4.64 16.97 -16.99
CA ASP A 575 -4.76 15.99 -15.91
C ASP A 575 -5.79 16.42 -14.83
N ALA A 576 -5.95 15.62 -13.78
CA ALA A 576 -6.91 15.93 -12.70
C ALA A 576 -6.51 17.22 -11.94
N ASP A 577 -5.22 17.36 -11.63
CA ASP A 577 -4.68 18.50 -10.88
C ASP A 577 -4.83 19.81 -11.68
N LEU A 578 -4.55 19.79 -12.99
CA LEU A 578 -4.79 20.95 -13.85
C LEU A 578 -6.28 21.24 -13.99
N ALA A 579 -7.13 20.21 -14.02
CA ALA A 579 -8.57 20.40 -14.10
C ALA A 579 -9.14 21.05 -12.81
N GLU A 580 -8.67 20.64 -11.64
CA GLU A 580 -9.01 21.26 -10.35
C GLU A 580 -8.50 22.70 -10.28
N THR A 581 -7.27 22.94 -10.76
CA THR A 581 -6.69 24.29 -10.88
C THR A 581 -7.57 25.18 -11.76
N LEU A 582 -8.01 24.68 -12.92
CA LEU A 582 -8.90 25.41 -13.83
C LEU A 582 -10.20 25.81 -13.14
N VAL A 583 -10.89 24.87 -12.48
CA VAL A 583 -12.16 25.15 -11.78
C VAL A 583 -11.96 26.12 -10.62
N THR A 584 -10.87 25.97 -9.86
CA THR A 584 -10.58 26.82 -8.71
C THR A 584 -10.36 28.26 -9.15
N PHE A 585 -9.45 28.48 -10.11
CA PHE A 585 -9.02 29.82 -10.52
C PHE A 585 -9.99 30.52 -11.47
N LEU A 586 -10.68 29.78 -12.35
CA LEU A 586 -11.64 30.38 -13.29
C LEU A 586 -13.07 30.41 -12.74
N GLY A 587 -13.45 29.47 -11.89
CA GLY A 587 -14.82 29.36 -11.35
C GLY A 587 -14.96 29.89 -9.93
N ARG A 588 -14.05 29.55 -9.00
CA ARG A 588 -14.27 29.79 -7.56
C ARG A 588 -13.60 31.05 -7.02
N THR A 589 -12.52 31.54 -7.62
CA THR A 589 -11.71 32.62 -7.01
C THR A 589 -12.55 33.79 -6.53
N LEU A 590 -13.48 34.30 -7.35
CA LEU A 590 -14.27 35.49 -7.00
C LEU A 590 -15.08 35.31 -5.69
N THR A 591 -15.49 34.07 -5.38
CA THR A 591 -16.32 33.81 -4.19
C THR A 591 -15.53 33.92 -2.87
N VAL A 592 -14.24 33.60 -2.87
CA VAL A 592 -13.45 33.47 -1.63
C VAL A 592 -13.17 34.83 -0.96
N PRO A 593 -12.67 35.87 -1.66
CA PRO A 593 -12.48 37.19 -1.08
C PRO A 593 -13.80 37.81 -0.60
N VAL A 594 -14.89 37.60 -1.35
CA VAL A 594 -16.22 38.12 -1.03
C VAL A 594 -16.75 37.50 0.25
N GLN A 595 -16.68 36.17 0.40
CA GLN A 595 -17.06 35.48 1.64
C GLN A 595 -16.28 35.97 2.86
N ASN A 596 -15.00 36.29 2.68
CA ASN A 596 -14.12 36.75 3.75
C ASN A 596 -14.21 38.26 4.01
N GLY A 597 -14.93 39.02 3.16
CA GLY A 597 -15.01 40.47 3.25
C GLY A 597 -13.70 41.19 2.96
N VAL A 598 -12.82 40.61 2.13
CA VAL A 598 -11.47 41.13 1.81
C VAL A 598 -11.34 41.47 0.32
N THR A 599 -12.45 41.80 -0.34
CA THR A 599 -12.46 42.11 -1.77
C THR A 599 -11.91 43.52 -2.00
N ALA A 600 -10.61 43.64 -2.29
CA ALA A 600 -9.98 44.93 -2.58
C ALA A 600 -9.95 45.29 -4.07
N ASP A 601 -9.70 44.29 -4.94
CA ASP A 601 -9.64 44.46 -6.39
C ASP A 601 -10.02 43.12 -7.08
N PRO A 602 -11.33 42.88 -7.29
CA PRO A 602 -11.82 41.63 -7.84
C PRO A 602 -11.45 41.46 -9.32
N LYS A 603 -11.42 42.57 -10.08
CA LYS A 603 -11.14 42.54 -11.51
C LYS A 603 -9.70 42.13 -11.79
N SER A 604 -8.72 42.80 -11.17
CA SER A 604 -7.31 42.42 -11.39
C SER A 604 -7.00 41.01 -10.89
N THR A 605 -7.71 40.54 -9.86
CA THR A 605 -7.57 39.18 -9.36
C THR A 605 -8.03 38.15 -10.40
N LEU A 606 -9.20 38.34 -11.03
CA LEU A 606 -9.66 37.48 -12.12
C LEU A 606 -8.70 37.49 -13.33
N LEU A 607 -8.15 38.66 -13.67
CA LEU A 607 -7.18 38.80 -14.76
C LEU A 607 -5.87 38.07 -14.46
N ARG A 608 -5.34 38.21 -13.25
CA ARG A 608 -4.13 37.51 -12.79
C ARG A 608 -4.32 36.00 -12.79
N ASP A 609 -5.45 35.54 -12.30
CA ASP A 609 -5.78 34.11 -12.25
C ASP A 609 -5.92 33.51 -13.65
N ARG A 610 -6.59 34.23 -14.57
CA ARG A 610 -6.68 33.82 -15.97
C ARG A 610 -5.30 33.74 -16.63
N ALA A 611 -4.40 34.69 -16.34
CA ALA A 611 -3.03 34.66 -16.84
C ALA A 611 -2.25 33.45 -16.27
N PHE A 612 -2.32 33.23 -14.96
CA PHE A 612 -1.69 32.09 -14.28
C PHE A 612 -2.16 30.74 -14.85
N VAL A 613 -3.47 30.58 -15.05
CA VAL A 613 -4.05 29.39 -15.68
C VAL A 613 -3.58 29.21 -17.12
N ARG A 614 -3.51 30.29 -17.90
CA ARG A 614 -3.04 30.24 -19.29
C ARG A 614 -1.61 29.71 -19.37
N GLU A 615 -0.71 30.18 -18.52
CA GLU A 615 0.67 29.70 -18.46
C GLU A 615 0.76 28.20 -18.13
N ARG A 616 -0.02 27.75 -17.14
CA ARG A 616 -0.10 26.33 -16.75
C ARG A 616 -0.61 25.44 -17.89
N VAL A 617 -1.65 25.88 -18.60
CA VAL A 617 -2.21 25.16 -19.76
C VAL A 617 -1.19 25.09 -20.91
N VAL A 618 -0.49 26.17 -21.21
CA VAL A 618 0.57 26.21 -22.24
C VAL A 618 1.69 25.23 -21.88
N LYS A 619 2.16 25.27 -20.63
CA LYS A 619 3.21 24.38 -20.13
C LYS A 619 2.79 22.91 -20.21
N ALA A 620 1.60 22.57 -19.71
CA ALA A 620 1.10 21.19 -19.75
C ALA A 620 0.94 20.66 -21.19
N ARG A 621 0.48 21.53 -22.11
CA ARG A 621 0.39 21.19 -23.53
C ARG A 621 1.77 20.94 -24.15
N ALA A 622 2.77 21.78 -23.85
CA ALA A 622 4.14 21.60 -24.35
C ALA A 622 4.75 20.30 -23.83
N GLU A 623 4.64 20.02 -22.53
CA GLU A 623 5.12 18.76 -21.92
C GLU A 623 4.40 17.53 -22.49
N TRP A 624 3.11 17.65 -22.83
CA TRP A 624 2.38 16.59 -23.50
C TRP A 624 2.85 16.40 -24.94
N GLN A 625 3.07 17.47 -25.71
CA GLN A 625 3.59 17.41 -27.07
C GLN A 625 5.00 16.79 -27.10
N GLU A 626 5.88 17.17 -26.17
CA GLU A 626 7.21 16.57 -26.03
C GLU A 626 7.13 15.06 -25.72
N ARG A 627 6.22 14.66 -24.82
CA ARG A 627 5.95 13.24 -24.51
C ARG A 627 5.32 12.47 -25.66
N ALA A 628 4.51 13.14 -26.48
CA ALA A 628 3.89 12.56 -27.66
C ALA A 628 4.93 12.38 -28.78
N ALA A 629 5.79 13.38 -29.01
CA ALA A 629 6.91 13.30 -29.94
C ALA A 629 7.86 12.15 -29.58
N ARG A 630 8.24 12.02 -28.29
CA ARG A 630 9.04 10.87 -27.80
C ARG A 630 8.38 9.50 -28.00
N ARG A 631 7.04 9.46 -28.08
CA ARG A 631 6.29 8.22 -28.37
C ARG A 631 6.10 7.99 -29.86
N GLY A 632 6.13 9.06 -30.67
CA GLY A 632 5.92 9.05 -32.12
C GLY A 632 6.97 8.24 -32.87
N ASP A 633 8.22 8.21 -32.39
CA ASP A 633 9.29 7.41 -33.01
C ASP A 633 9.17 5.89 -32.75
N ALA A 634 8.22 5.45 -31.91
CA ALA A 634 8.13 4.05 -31.47
C ALA A 634 6.75 3.40 -31.66
N TYR A 635 5.74 4.09 -32.21
CA TYR A 635 4.39 3.53 -32.30
C TYR A 635 3.68 3.82 -33.63
N VAL A 636 3.78 2.88 -34.57
CA VAL A 636 2.83 2.79 -35.70
C VAL A 636 1.70 1.86 -35.30
N ARG A 637 0.50 2.43 -35.11
CA ARG A 637 -0.72 1.70 -34.77
C ARG A 637 -1.11 0.78 -35.94
N GLY A 638 -1.14 -0.54 -35.72
CA GLY A 638 -1.64 -1.52 -36.69
C GLY A 638 -0.65 -2.61 -37.15
N LYS A 639 0.62 -2.57 -36.74
CA LYS A 639 1.55 -3.70 -36.94
C LYS A 639 1.67 -4.52 -35.64
N PRO A 640 1.40 -5.85 -35.66
CA PRO A 640 1.61 -6.69 -34.49
C PRO A 640 3.10 -6.69 -34.13
N ARG A 641 3.40 -6.47 -32.86
CA ARG A 641 4.77 -6.49 -32.35
C ARG A 641 5.33 -7.90 -32.45
N THR A 642 6.57 -8.05 -32.89
CA THR A 642 7.26 -9.33 -32.79
C THR A 642 7.64 -9.61 -31.33
N PHE A 643 7.65 -10.89 -30.95
CA PHE A 643 8.01 -11.33 -29.59
C PHE A 643 9.36 -10.75 -29.12
N GLU A 644 10.31 -10.61 -30.04
CA GLU A 644 11.65 -10.06 -29.79
C GLU A 644 11.64 -8.56 -29.46
N GLN A 645 10.72 -7.78 -30.06
CA GLN A 645 10.57 -6.36 -29.72
C GLN A 645 9.99 -6.18 -28.32
N VAL A 646 9.06 -7.06 -27.92
CA VAL A 646 8.49 -7.08 -26.56
C VAL A 646 9.55 -7.49 -25.54
N GLN A 647 10.41 -8.46 -25.86
CA GLN A 647 11.53 -8.82 -24.98
C GLN A 647 12.57 -7.70 -24.83
N ARG A 648 12.94 -6.99 -25.90
CA ARG A 648 13.92 -5.89 -25.82
C ARG A 648 13.44 -4.72 -24.95
N GLU A 649 12.15 -4.40 -24.99
CA GLU A 649 11.54 -3.38 -24.13
C GLU A 649 11.49 -3.78 -22.65
N ILE A 650 11.22 -5.05 -22.34
CA ILE A 650 11.10 -5.52 -20.95
C ILE A 650 12.47 -5.68 -20.28
N TYR A 651 13.51 -6.07 -21.04
CA TYR A 651 14.80 -6.49 -20.49
C TYR A 651 15.98 -5.57 -20.82
N GLY A 652 15.73 -4.35 -21.33
CA GLY A 652 16.78 -3.33 -21.46
C GLY A 652 17.88 -3.65 -22.48
N GLY A 653 17.57 -4.45 -23.51
CA GLY A 653 18.45 -4.65 -24.66
C GLY A 653 19.50 -5.76 -24.57
N ALA A 654 19.62 -6.50 -23.47
CA ALA A 654 20.51 -7.68 -23.40
C ALA A 654 19.70 -8.98 -23.51
N PRO A 655 20.05 -9.92 -24.41
CA PRO A 655 19.36 -11.21 -24.53
C PRO A 655 19.63 -12.06 -23.28
N LEU A 656 18.54 -12.62 -22.72
CA LEU A 656 18.53 -13.31 -21.42
C LEU A 656 19.23 -14.68 -21.40
N PHE A 657 19.69 -15.17 -22.56
CA PHE A 657 20.45 -16.41 -22.66
C PHE A 657 21.61 -16.23 -23.63
N VAL A 658 22.82 -16.06 -23.09
CA VAL A 658 24.04 -16.42 -23.79
C VAL A 658 24.43 -17.78 -23.23
N ALA A 659 24.26 -18.84 -24.02
CA ALA A 659 24.82 -20.14 -23.67
C ALA A 659 26.33 -19.93 -23.47
N THR A 660 26.84 -20.16 -22.26
CA THR A 660 28.27 -20.14 -21.98
C THR A 660 28.76 -21.57 -21.87
N VAL A 661 29.90 -21.84 -22.47
CA VAL A 661 30.60 -23.13 -22.38
C VAL A 661 31.86 -22.87 -21.55
N LYS A 662 32.16 -23.78 -20.61
CA LYS A 662 33.45 -23.76 -19.91
C LYS A 662 34.55 -24.09 -20.90
N ASP A 663 35.51 -23.18 -21.06
CA ASP A 663 36.72 -23.50 -21.81
C ASP A 663 37.61 -24.50 -21.04
N ARG A 664 38.69 -24.93 -21.70
CA ARG A 664 39.67 -25.89 -21.15
C ARG A 664 40.32 -25.39 -19.84
N ASP A 665 40.29 -24.08 -19.61
CA ASP A 665 40.88 -23.42 -18.44
C ASP A 665 39.82 -23.14 -17.35
N GLY A 666 38.57 -23.57 -17.57
CA GLY A 666 37.49 -23.49 -16.60
C GLY A 666 36.71 -22.18 -16.59
N PHE A 667 36.98 -21.25 -17.51
CA PHE A 667 36.29 -19.96 -17.62
C PHE A 667 35.06 -20.07 -18.53
N ASN A 668 33.95 -19.46 -18.11
CA ASN A 668 32.72 -19.41 -18.90
C ASN A 668 32.86 -18.37 -20.02
N ARG A 669 32.97 -18.82 -21.28
CA ARG A 669 32.94 -17.94 -22.46
C ARG A 669 31.65 -18.16 -23.25
N ALA A 670 31.21 -17.15 -23.99
CA ALA A 670 30.06 -17.27 -24.89
C ALA A 670 30.29 -18.42 -25.88
N ALA A 671 29.29 -19.31 -26.01
CA ALA A 671 29.34 -20.41 -26.97
C ALA A 671 29.49 -19.82 -28.38
N PRO A 672 30.38 -20.38 -29.22
CA PRO A 672 30.41 -20.00 -30.63
C PRO A 672 29.03 -20.30 -31.26
N PRO A 673 28.58 -19.47 -32.21
CA PRO A 673 27.31 -19.71 -32.89
C PRO A 673 27.34 -21.09 -33.55
N PRO A 674 26.21 -21.83 -33.58
CA PRO A 674 26.15 -23.13 -34.22
C PRO A 674 26.58 -22.99 -35.70
N PRO A 675 27.32 -23.96 -36.25
CA PRO A 675 27.67 -23.95 -37.66
C PRO A 675 26.40 -23.86 -38.50
N ALA A 676 26.43 -23.03 -39.55
CA ALA A 676 25.29 -22.86 -40.44
C ALA A 676 24.83 -24.24 -40.96
N PRO A 677 23.51 -24.52 -40.96
CA PRO A 677 23.01 -25.78 -41.49
C PRO A 677 23.47 -25.94 -42.94
N PRO A 678 23.80 -27.16 -43.38
CA PRO A 678 24.16 -27.41 -44.77
C PRO A 678 23.02 -26.92 -45.68
N PRO A 679 23.35 -26.32 -46.84
CA PRO A 679 22.34 -25.81 -47.76
C PRO A 679 21.34 -26.92 -48.10
N GLN A 680 20.06 -26.68 -47.82
CA GLN A 680 19.02 -27.62 -48.20
C GLN A 680 19.01 -27.73 -49.73
N PRO A 681 18.95 -28.96 -50.29
CA PRO A 681 18.82 -29.12 -51.72
C PRO A 681 17.53 -28.45 -52.20
N GLU A 682 17.67 -27.57 -53.19
CA GLU A 682 16.55 -26.82 -53.78
C GLU A 682 15.42 -27.78 -54.16
N ALA A 683 14.24 -27.54 -53.61
CA ALA A 683 13.05 -28.27 -53.98
C ALA A 683 12.76 -28.01 -55.46
N LYS A 684 12.91 -29.05 -56.30
CA LYS A 684 12.48 -29.00 -57.69
C LYS A 684 11.01 -28.59 -57.75
N PRO A 685 10.64 -27.61 -58.60
CA PRO A 685 9.25 -27.20 -58.74
C PRO A 685 8.40 -28.40 -59.20
N PRO A 686 7.13 -28.48 -58.76
CA PRO A 686 6.26 -29.57 -59.12
C PRO A 686 6.07 -29.60 -60.64
N ALA A 687 6.23 -30.79 -61.23
CA ALA A 687 5.92 -31.02 -62.62
C ALA A 687 4.48 -30.58 -62.90
N LYS A 688 4.29 -29.80 -63.97
CA LYS A 688 2.96 -29.49 -64.49
C LYS A 688 2.25 -30.81 -64.79
N ALA A 689 1.03 -30.93 -64.29
CA ALA A 689 0.13 -32.02 -64.64
C ALA A 689 -0.23 -31.91 -66.13
N GLU A 690 -0.04 -33.01 -66.86
CA GLU A 690 -0.81 -33.41 -68.04
C GLU A 690 -1.63 -34.63 -67.68
#